data_AF-A0A939G823-F1
#
_entry.id   AF-A0A939G823-F1
#
_cell.length_a   1.000
_cell.length_b   1.000
_cell.length_c   1.000
_cell.angle_alpha   90.00
_cell.angle_beta   90.00
_cell.angle_gamma   90.00
#
_symmetry.space_group_name_H-M   'P 1'
#
loop_
_entity.id
_entity.type
_entity.pdbx_description
1 polymer ?
#
loop_
_entity_poly.entity_id
_entity_poly.type
_entity_poly.pdbx_seq_one_letter_code
_entity_poly.pdbx_strand_id
1 'polypeptide(L)'
;MTTVLIDSPDKERALEKAIVIGDELLRQALVTPCGLTWPVEYSEDGRGLTWQQPESIYSGVSGIVLFLTELYRHTQHKTYLEAAKEGMRWVVDYCHKNATQQYGFYIGRLGVAYVLLKLHAITHQPTLLTEALDMAKPVADSYLTNEHTTSALFDGRAGALLVLLHLHQASQEPWLVGTITACIDTLLDQASYDQAGICWDRSRNSVQGLCGLAHGAAGIGYVFAELGQYVNNAAFLAVARQAFDYENQYWHEVAQNWPDFRKDITTPERELFYQQAYLNHDLEAFAGTFTNTSLAHGTAGIGLTRLAAVEAYQTDVSRAATALAERHDRFMAEPLSIRQQSVYAGLAGEGVFFLEAYKATAEPMYLQHAHAIGLLLQAQAEATESTTSDLGLLTGQAGLGYFYLQLARPTAESVLLPRLRSENLGAAAGLSGFSGSSVQRKIVAGSFPRVVKLMDEWAPEQLASYLEREAGELLGANTFIDRVRQWVPQLPDPGQEFMQQALAIESSRFSMKCGVNNAYLAMHERFAQVSINQILDVSDEVLRQTYFTINEQAILLSTKQDEFLLYQAGAGLTEDTLEHFMQWYGSQAVLLMPSGDHDVQEYGLFMELMILTKFTVPTTPGKVCDELTAFFMPNTELFIQQMAYFCMIHPGDVFQEQFDRLMLQLIKKHISVGVLLPLTVPGA
;
A
#
# COMPACT_ATOMS: atom_id res chain seq x y z
N MET A 1 -35.01 -27.57 -7.34
CA MET A 1 -35.45 -27.07 -6.02
C MET A 1 -35.59 -28.25 -5.08
N THR A 2 -34.59 -28.48 -4.25
CA THR A 2 -34.64 -29.42 -3.13
C THR A 2 -33.91 -28.72 -2.00
N THR A 3 -34.65 -28.23 -1.01
CA THR A 3 -34.09 -27.42 0.07
C THR A 3 -33.37 -28.34 1.05
N VAL A 4 -32.10 -28.64 0.78
CA VAL A 4 -31.23 -29.33 1.74
C VAL A 4 -30.88 -28.33 2.84
N LEU A 5 -31.70 -28.34 3.89
CA LEU A 5 -31.23 -27.93 5.21
C LEU A 5 -30.06 -28.84 5.56
N ILE A 6 -28.90 -28.27 5.90
CA ILE A 6 -27.74 -29.08 6.30
C ILE A 6 -28.03 -29.67 7.68
N ASP A 7 -28.13 -31.00 7.72
CA ASP A 7 -28.48 -31.77 8.90
C ASP A 7 -27.40 -31.70 9.99
N SER A 8 -27.78 -32.03 11.23
CA SER A 8 -26.88 -32.10 12.39
C SER A 8 -25.56 -32.86 12.15
N PRO A 9 -25.53 -34.03 11.45
CA PRO A 9 -24.33 -34.84 11.28
C PRO A 9 -23.18 -34.15 10.57
N ASP A 10 -23.44 -33.25 9.62
CA ASP A 10 -22.37 -32.55 8.89
C ASP A 10 -21.66 -31.51 9.78
N LYS A 11 -22.40 -30.88 10.71
CA LYS A 11 -21.84 -29.95 11.70
C LYS A 11 -21.09 -30.70 12.80
N GLU A 12 -21.62 -31.84 13.23
CA GLU A 12 -20.96 -32.74 14.19
C GLU A 12 -19.63 -33.27 13.62
N ARG A 13 -19.62 -33.75 12.36
CA ARG A 13 -18.41 -34.19 11.66
C ARG A 13 -17.37 -33.07 11.49
N ALA A 14 -17.81 -31.86 11.15
CA ALA A 14 -16.91 -30.71 11.06
C ALA A 14 -16.29 -30.36 12.43
N LEU A 15 -17.09 -30.37 13.50
CA LEU A 15 -16.60 -30.15 14.86
C LEU A 15 -15.63 -31.24 15.31
N GLU A 16 -15.91 -32.51 15.00
CA GLU A 16 -15.01 -33.63 15.29
C GLU A 16 -13.64 -33.45 14.60
N LYS A 17 -13.61 -33.01 13.32
CA LYS A 17 -12.35 -32.70 12.63
C LYS A 17 -11.59 -31.55 13.28
N ALA A 18 -12.28 -30.49 13.72
CA ALA A 18 -11.64 -29.39 14.46
C ALA A 18 -11.05 -29.86 15.81
N ILE A 19 -11.76 -30.75 16.53
CA ILE A 19 -11.29 -31.37 17.78
C ILE A 19 -10.05 -32.22 17.54
N VAL A 20 -10.06 -33.10 16.53
CA VAL A 20 -8.90 -33.95 16.18
C VAL A 20 -7.65 -33.13 15.88
N ILE A 21 -7.80 -32.03 15.14
CA ILE A 21 -6.69 -31.09 14.86
C ILE A 21 -6.22 -30.37 16.14
N GLY A 22 -7.15 -29.94 17.00
CA GLY A 22 -6.83 -29.38 18.31
C GLY A 22 -6.02 -30.33 19.18
N ASP A 23 -6.44 -31.60 19.27
CA ASP A 23 -5.77 -32.64 20.07
C ASP A 23 -4.40 -33.05 19.50
N GLU A 24 -4.22 -32.96 18.19
CA GLU A 24 -2.93 -33.12 17.52
C GLU A 24 -1.98 -31.96 17.87
N LEU A 25 -2.45 -30.70 17.78
CA LEU A 25 -1.68 -29.54 18.22
C LEU A 25 -1.30 -29.61 19.71
N LEU A 26 -2.19 -30.12 20.58
CA LEU A 26 -1.84 -30.35 21.99
C LEU A 26 -0.74 -31.42 22.16
N ARG A 27 -0.72 -32.47 21.34
CA ARG A 27 0.33 -33.51 21.37
C ARG A 27 1.68 -33.03 20.87
N GLN A 28 1.71 -32.03 19.99
CA GLN A 28 2.94 -31.42 19.46
C GLN A 28 3.44 -30.22 20.27
N ALA A 29 2.71 -29.81 21.31
CA ALA A 29 3.11 -28.69 22.16
C ALA A 29 4.37 -29.00 22.98
N LEU A 30 5.33 -28.08 22.94
CA LEU A 30 6.60 -28.13 23.66
C LEU A 30 6.47 -27.37 24.98
N VAL A 31 6.71 -28.06 26.10
CA VAL A 31 6.68 -27.46 27.44
C VAL A 31 7.99 -26.71 27.72
N THR A 32 7.88 -25.44 28.09
CA THR A 32 9.01 -24.58 28.48
C THR A 32 8.77 -23.96 29.86
N PRO A 33 9.80 -23.40 30.53
CA PRO A 33 9.60 -22.69 31.80
C PRO A 33 8.65 -21.48 31.68
N CYS A 34 8.61 -20.83 30.51
CA CYS A 34 7.78 -19.66 30.24
C CYS A 34 6.42 -19.96 29.59
N GLY A 35 6.08 -21.21 29.27
CA GLY A 35 4.77 -21.57 28.71
C GLY A 35 4.84 -22.75 27.74
N LEU A 36 3.82 -22.88 26.89
CA LEU A 36 3.82 -23.79 25.75
C LEU A 36 4.31 -23.09 24.49
N THR A 37 5.03 -23.80 23.63
CA THR A 37 5.35 -23.35 22.28
C THR A 37 5.21 -24.50 21.29
N TRP A 38 5.33 -24.23 19.99
CA TRP A 38 5.15 -25.20 18.92
C TRP A 38 6.30 -25.10 17.91
N PRO A 39 6.66 -26.19 17.21
CA PRO A 39 7.68 -26.18 16.16
C PRO A 39 7.18 -25.50 14.87
N VAL A 40 7.05 -24.17 14.91
CA VAL A 40 6.64 -23.30 13.79
C VAL A 40 7.83 -22.86 12.90
N GLU A 41 8.24 -23.71 11.97
CA GLU A 41 9.31 -23.43 10.98
C GLU A 41 8.74 -22.65 9.76
N TYR A 42 9.47 -22.17 8.73
CA TYR A 42 10.87 -22.34 8.30
C TYR A 42 11.30 -21.16 7.38
N SER A 43 12.60 -20.91 7.21
CA SER A 43 13.18 -20.35 5.97
C SER A 43 14.57 -20.93 5.72
N GLU A 44 14.86 -21.35 4.49
CA GLU A 44 16.04 -22.15 4.13
C GLU A 44 17.24 -21.30 3.68
N ASP A 45 18.08 -20.84 4.62
CA ASP A 45 19.32 -20.08 4.32
C ASP A 45 20.62 -20.91 4.41
N GLY A 46 20.48 -22.23 4.65
CA GLY A 46 21.59 -23.18 4.74
C GLY A 46 22.48 -23.03 5.97
N ARG A 47 22.12 -22.20 6.96
CA ARG A 47 22.92 -21.96 8.18
C ARG A 47 22.31 -22.50 9.47
N GLY A 48 21.04 -22.89 9.45
CA GLY A 48 20.35 -23.54 10.56
C GLY A 48 18.87 -23.13 10.64
N LEU A 49 18.14 -23.67 11.61
CA LEU A 49 16.76 -23.27 11.89
C LEU A 49 16.74 -21.85 12.48
N THR A 50 16.16 -20.89 11.76
CA THR A 50 15.95 -19.52 12.25
C THR A 50 14.47 -19.15 12.26
N TRP A 51 13.97 -18.73 13.43
CA TRP A 51 12.59 -18.32 13.65
C TRP A 51 12.44 -16.84 13.26
N GLN A 52 11.81 -16.53 12.14
CA GLN A 52 11.68 -15.12 11.72
C GLN A 52 10.64 -14.35 12.57
N GLN A 53 9.45 -14.93 12.81
CA GLN A 53 8.35 -14.28 13.56
C GLN A 53 7.47 -15.30 14.30
N PRO A 54 8.01 -16.02 15.30
CA PRO A 54 7.25 -17.05 16.01
C PRO A 54 6.11 -16.49 16.87
N GLU A 55 6.06 -15.17 17.12
CA GLU A 55 4.91 -14.52 17.77
C GLU A 55 3.72 -14.22 16.84
N SER A 56 3.87 -14.38 15.52
CA SER A 56 2.86 -13.95 14.54
C SER A 56 1.54 -14.74 14.62
N ILE A 57 0.45 -14.16 14.10
CA ILE A 57 -0.79 -14.90 13.83
C ILE A 57 -0.62 -15.77 12.57
N TYR A 58 0.14 -15.29 11.59
CA TYR A 58 0.28 -15.88 10.27
C TYR A 58 0.73 -17.36 10.31
N SER A 59 1.95 -17.61 10.79
CA SER A 59 2.50 -18.97 10.97
C SER A 59 2.94 -19.24 12.42
N GLY A 60 2.96 -18.22 13.28
CA GLY A 60 3.45 -18.32 14.65
C GLY A 60 2.45 -18.87 15.69
N VAL A 61 2.94 -18.90 16.93
CA VAL A 61 2.23 -19.46 18.11
C VAL A 61 0.94 -18.70 18.41
N SER A 62 0.87 -17.38 18.16
CA SER A 62 -0.36 -16.61 18.39
C SER A 62 -1.52 -17.10 17.51
N GLY A 63 -1.23 -17.60 16.30
CA GLY A 63 -2.24 -18.22 15.43
C GLY A 63 -2.81 -19.51 16.04
N ILE A 64 -1.94 -20.37 16.58
CA ILE A 64 -2.33 -21.61 17.25
C ILE A 64 -3.15 -21.30 18.52
N VAL A 65 -2.69 -20.34 19.34
CA VAL A 65 -3.40 -19.86 20.53
C VAL A 65 -4.79 -19.33 20.18
N LEU A 66 -4.92 -18.57 19.09
CA LEU A 66 -6.20 -18.04 18.62
C LEU A 66 -7.17 -19.16 18.20
N PHE A 67 -6.70 -20.18 17.48
CA PHE A 67 -7.52 -21.35 17.16
C PHE A 67 -7.95 -22.12 18.41
N LEU A 68 -7.03 -22.42 19.34
CA LEU A 68 -7.36 -23.12 20.59
C LEU A 68 -8.34 -22.34 21.48
N THR A 69 -8.26 -21.00 21.44
CA THR A 69 -9.19 -20.09 22.11
C THR A 69 -10.61 -20.20 21.55
N GLU A 70 -10.75 -20.23 20.23
CA GLU A 70 -12.05 -20.44 19.56
C GLU A 70 -12.58 -21.87 19.74
N LEU A 71 -11.70 -22.87 19.69
CA LEU A 71 -12.07 -24.27 19.94
C LEU A 71 -12.57 -24.46 21.39
N TYR A 72 -11.94 -23.81 22.37
CA TYR A 72 -12.47 -23.75 23.74
C TYR A 72 -13.85 -23.06 23.79
N ARG A 73 -14.02 -21.91 23.13
CA ARG A 73 -15.30 -21.16 23.11
C ARG A 73 -16.47 -22.04 22.68
N HIS A 74 -16.22 -23.02 21.81
CA HIS A 74 -17.25 -23.94 21.30
C HIS A 74 -17.35 -25.28 22.04
N THR A 75 -16.24 -25.90 22.44
CA THR A 75 -16.23 -27.22 23.11
C THR A 75 -16.39 -27.11 24.63
N GLN A 76 -16.03 -25.97 25.23
CA GLN A 76 -15.85 -25.78 26.67
C GLN A 76 -14.83 -26.73 27.32
N HIS A 77 -14.01 -27.42 26.52
CA HIS A 77 -12.93 -28.31 26.99
C HIS A 77 -11.77 -27.47 27.55
N LYS A 78 -11.64 -27.43 28.88
CA LYS A 78 -10.67 -26.58 29.59
C LYS A 78 -9.22 -26.77 29.13
N THR A 79 -8.85 -27.96 28.64
CA THR A 79 -7.50 -28.24 28.13
C THR A 79 -7.07 -27.27 27.03
N TYR A 80 -7.96 -26.91 26.10
CA TYR A 80 -7.65 -25.94 25.05
C TYR A 80 -7.46 -24.52 25.62
N LEU A 81 -8.24 -24.13 26.64
CA LEU A 81 -8.08 -22.83 27.30
C LEU A 81 -6.75 -22.73 28.06
N GLU A 82 -6.39 -23.76 28.84
CA GLU A 82 -5.12 -23.75 29.56
C GLU A 82 -3.93 -23.81 28.60
N ALA A 83 -4.02 -24.57 27.51
CA ALA A 83 -3.00 -24.57 26.46
C ALA A 83 -2.89 -23.21 25.75
N ALA A 84 -4.01 -22.54 25.47
CA ALA A 84 -4.02 -21.19 24.89
C ALA A 84 -3.39 -20.15 25.84
N LYS A 85 -3.70 -20.20 27.14
CA LYS A 85 -3.06 -19.34 28.15
C LYS A 85 -1.56 -19.57 28.25
N GLU A 86 -1.12 -20.83 28.33
CA GLU A 86 0.31 -21.16 28.43
C GLU A 86 1.06 -20.84 27.12
N GLY A 87 0.42 -20.99 25.96
CA GLY A 87 0.95 -20.50 24.69
C GLY A 87 1.13 -18.99 24.66
N MET A 88 0.12 -18.26 25.15
CA MET A 88 0.18 -16.80 25.28
C MET A 88 1.27 -16.35 26.28
N ARG A 89 1.45 -17.07 27.39
CA ARG A 89 2.52 -16.84 28.38
C ARG A 89 3.91 -16.93 27.75
N TRP A 90 4.11 -17.91 26.87
CA TRP A 90 5.36 -18.05 26.12
C TRP A 90 5.56 -16.90 25.10
N VAL A 91 4.53 -16.55 24.34
CA VAL A 91 4.62 -15.45 23.36
C VAL A 91 4.94 -14.11 24.03
N VAL A 92 4.31 -13.79 25.16
CA VAL A 92 4.60 -12.57 25.94
C VAL A 92 6.05 -12.56 26.44
N ASP A 93 6.54 -13.68 26.96
CA ASP A 93 7.94 -13.82 27.39
C ASP A 93 8.93 -13.68 26.22
N TYR A 94 8.59 -14.22 25.04
CA TYR A 94 9.36 -14.05 23.80
C TYR A 94 9.38 -12.58 23.36
N CYS A 95 8.23 -11.91 23.31
CA CYS A 95 8.13 -10.52 22.87
C CYS A 95 8.87 -9.54 23.80
N HIS A 96 8.93 -9.82 25.10
CA HIS A 96 9.73 -9.04 26.04
C HIS A 96 11.25 -9.24 25.89
N LYS A 97 11.71 -10.42 25.46
CA LYS A 97 13.13 -10.75 25.34
C LYS A 97 13.75 -10.38 23.99
N ASN A 98 12.92 -10.26 22.95
CA ASN A 98 13.36 -9.98 21.60
C ASN A 98 12.80 -8.62 21.16
N ALA A 99 13.63 -7.74 20.61
CA ALA A 99 13.14 -6.51 19.99
C ALA A 99 12.62 -6.81 18.57
N THR A 100 11.62 -6.06 18.10
CA THR A 100 11.18 -6.08 16.71
C THR A 100 10.78 -4.68 16.27
N GLN A 101 10.80 -4.46 14.94
CA GLN A 101 10.19 -3.31 14.29
C GLN A 101 8.86 -3.64 13.61
N GLN A 102 8.41 -4.90 13.68
CA GLN A 102 7.24 -5.38 12.95
C GLN A 102 5.98 -5.41 13.84
N TYR A 103 5.06 -4.47 13.59
CA TYR A 103 3.80 -4.27 14.32
C TYR A 103 2.56 -4.43 13.44
N GLY A 104 2.66 -5.09 12.28
CA GLY A 104 1.51 -5.51 11.49
C GLY A 104 0.52 -6.40 12.27
N PHE A 105 -0.68 -6.59 11.71
CA PHE A 105 -1.73 -7.38 12.37
C PHE A 105 -1.45 -8.89 12.30
N TYR A 106 -1.31 -9.46 11.11
CA TYR A 106 -1.14 -10.91 10.98
C TYR A 106 0.33 -11.31 11.11
N ILE A 107 1.20 -10.43 10.62
CA ILE A 107 2.65 -10.56 10.53
C ILE A 107 3.24 -9.47 11.45
N GLY A 108 3.03 -9.57 12.78
CA GLY A 108 3.53 -8.58 13.74
C GLY A 108 2.87 -8.57 15.12
N ARG A 109 3.34 -7.66 16.00
CA ARG A 109 2.94 -7.60 17.43
C ARG A 109 1.56 -7.07 17.72
N LEU A 110 0.91 -6.37 16.79
CA LEU A 110 -0.51 -6.06 16.97
C LEU A 110 -1.38 -7.32 16.83
N GLY A 111 -0.91 -8.35 16.13
CA GLY A 111 -1.50 -9.70 16.23
C GLY A 111 -1.47 -10.27 17.65
N VAL A 112 -0.33 -10.15 18.34
CA VAL A 112 -0.17 -10.58 19.74
C VAL A 112 -1.17 -9.83 20.65
N ALA A 113 -1.26 -8.50 20.51
CA ALA A 113 -2.21 -7.68 21.26
C ALA A 113 -3.68 -8.08 20.98
N TYR A 114 -4.03 -8.39 19.73
CA TYR A 114 -5.36 -8.86 19.36
C TYR A 114 -5.70 -10.23 19.97
N VAL A 115 -4.76 -11.18 19.99
CA VAL A 115 -4.99 -12.51 20.61
C VAL A 115 -5.12 -12.39 22.13
N LEU A 116 -4.32 -11.54 22.78
CA LEU A 116 -4.48 -11.18 24.20
C LEU A 116 -5.88 -10.61 24.48
N LEU A 117 -6.39 -9.73 23.61
CA LEU A 117 -7.74 -9.17 23.71
C LEU A 117 -8.84 -10.24 23.55
N LYS A 118 -8.68 -11.24 22.66
CA LYS A 118 -9.62 -12.36 22.52
C LYS A 118 -9.61 -13.28 23.75
N LEU A 119 -8.44 -13.58 24.30
CA LEU A 119 -8.32 -14.31 25.57
C LEU A 119 -8.90 -13.52 26.75
N HIS A 120 -8.72 -12.20 26.80
CA HIS A 120 -9.36 -11.33 27.78
C HIS A 120 -10.89 -11.41 27.70
N ALA A 121 -11.47 -11.35 26.51
CA ALA A 121 -12.92 -11.40 26.31
C ALA A 121 -13.59 -12.69 26.82
N ILE A 122 -12.84 -13.79 26.90
CA ILE A 122 -13.31 -15.10 27.39
C ILE A 122 -12.99 -15.32 28.88
N THR A 123 -11.81 -14.88 29.33
CA THR A 123 -11.33 -15.15 30.71
C THR A 123 -11.65 -14.03 31.70
N HIS A 124 -12.00 -12.84 31.21
CA HIS A 124 -12.21 -11.60 31.96
C HIS A 124 -11.03 -11.20 32.86
N GLN A 125 -9.80 -11.64 32.56
CA GLN A 125 -8.59 -11.30 33.32
C GLN A 125 -8.07 -9.91 32.88
N PRO A 126 -8.08 -8.87 33.74
CA PRO A 126 -7.70 -7.52 33.32
C PRO A 126 -6.24 -7.39 32.87
N THR A 127 -5.35 -8.22 33.44
CA THR A 127 -3.92 -8.26 33.09
C THR A 127 -3.68 -8.52 31.61
N LEU A 128 -4.53 -9.32 30.94
CA LEU A 128 -4.41 -9.59 29.51
C LEU A 128 -4.71 -8.35 28.65
N LEU A 129 -5.61 -7.47 29.11
CA LEU A 129 -5.89 -6.20 28.43
C LEU A 129 -4.74 -5.20 28.65
N THR A 130 -4.17 -5.14 29.86
CA THR A 130 -2.97 -4.34 30.14
C THR A 130 -1.80 -4.78 29.24
N GLU A 131 -1.54 -6.09 29.18
CA GLU A 131 -0.50 -6.68 28.32
C GLU A 131 -0.73 -6.38 26.83
N ALA A 132 -1.99 -6.45 26.36
CA ALA A 132 -2.33 -6.11 24.98
C ALA A 132 -2.03 -4.64 24.63
N LEU A 133 -2.29 -3.73 25.57
CA LEU A 133 -1.97 -2.31 25.43
C LEU A 133 -0.46 -2.06 25.48
N ASP A 134 0.26 -2.74 26.36
CA ASP A 134 1.72 -2.64 26.49
C ASP A 134 2.45 -3.16 25.23
N MET A 135 2.00 -4.28 24.66
CA MET A 135 2.49 -4.77 23.36
C MET A 135 2.22 -3.81 22.18
N ALA A 136 1.15 -3.02 22.27
CA ALA A 136 0.75 -2.10 21.21
C ALA A 136 1.48 -0.74 21.25
N LYS A 137 1.85 -0.24 22.44
CA LYS A 137 2.44 1.12 22.63
C LYS A 137 3.57 1.49 21.66
N PRO A 138 4.58 0.64 21.38
CA PRO A 138 5.71 1.05 20.55
C PRO A 138 5.38 1.32 19.07
N VAL A 139 4.20 0.92 18.58
CA VAL A 139 3.81 1.07 17.17
C VAL A 139 3.86 2.52 16.69
N ALA A 140 3.56 3.47 17.58
CA ALA A 140 3.53 4.90 17.29
C ALA A 140 4.92 5.45 16.93
N ASP A 141 5.95 5.04 17.67
CA ASP A 141 7.29 5.61 17.56
C ASP A 141 8.11 5.01 16.41
N SER A 142 7.92 3.72 16.12
CA SER A 142 8.87 2.95 15.31
C SER A 142 8.30 2.32 14.02
N TYR A 143 6.97 2.26 13.89
CA TYR A 143 6.32 1.54 12.80
C TYR A 143 5.40 2.44 11.94
N LEU A 144 4.54 3.25 12.55
CA LEU A 144 3.66 4.16 11.80
C LEU A 144 4.43 5.26 11.07
N THR A 145 5.50 5.77 11.68
CA THR A 145 6.38 6.84 11.18
C THR A 145 7.43 6.36 10.17
N ASN A 146 7.63 5.04 10.05
CA ASN A 146 8.69 4.46 9.23
C ASN A 146 8.29 4.44 7.74
N GLU A 147 9.05 5.13 6.89
CA GLU A 147 8.78 5.24 5.45
C GLU A 147 8.75 3.89 4.71
N HIS A 148 9.41 2.86 5.23
CA HIS A 148 9.42 1.50 4.64
C HIS A 148 8.25 0.62 5.07
N THR A 149 7.44 1.04 6.07
CA THR A 149 6.22 0.31 6.44
C THR A 149 5.21 0.39 5.30
N THR A 150 4.58 -0.72 4.94
CA THR A 150 3.55 -0.76 3.88
C THR A 150 2.22 -0.18 4.37
N SER A 151 1.31 0.16 3.44
CA SER A 151 -0.09 0.50 3.78
C SER A 151 -0.97 -0.74 4.06
N ALA A 152 -0.46 -1.94 3.81
CA ALA A 152 -1.21 -3.21 3.74
C ALA A 152 -1.99 -3.62 5.00
N LEU A 153 -2.92 -4.57 4.83
CA LEU A 153 -3.67 -5.20 5.92
C LEU A 153 -2.82 -6.23 6.70
N PHE A 154 -1.94 -6.97 6.02
CA PHE A 154 -1.25 -8.11 6.64
C PHE A 154 -0.04 -7.72 7.49
N ASP A 155 0.81 -6.86 6.92
CA ASP A 155 2.13 -6.48 7.40
C ASP A 155 2.34 -4.95 7.44
N GLY A 156 1.25 -4.18 7.32
CA GLY A 156 1.26 -2.72 7.16
C GLY A 156 0.30 -1.94 8.07
N ARG A 157 0.21 -0.63 7.78
CA ARG A 157 -0.55 0.37 8.56
C ARG A 157 -2.05 0.07 8.67
N ALA A 158 -2.71 -0.44 7.63
CA ALA A 158 -4.15 -0.75 7.71
C ALA A 158 -4.42 -1.88 8.72
N GLY A 159 -3.57 -2.91 8.76
CA GLY A 159 -3.65 -3.94 9.79
C GLY A 159 -3.46 -3.37 11.19
N ALA A 160 -2.46 -2.51 11.37
CA ALA A 160 -2.21 -1.86 12.64
C ALA A 160 -3.40 -1.00 13.10
N LEU A 161 -3.98 -0.21 12.20
CA LEU A 161 -5.18 0.61 12.45
C LEU A 161 -6.35 -0.24 12.94
N LEU A 162 -6.64 -1.38 12.29
CA LEU A 162 -7.74 -2.26 12.69
C LEU A 162 -7.59 -2.77 14.13
N VAL A 163 -6.39 -3.23 14.51
CA VAL A 163 -6.15 -3.68 15.89
C VAL A 163 -6.23 -2.53 16.88
N LEU A 164 -5.67 -1.36 16.56
CA LEU A 164 -5.73 -0.18 17.43
C LEU A 164 -7.19 0.25 17.68
N LEU A 165 -8.06 0.17 16.68
CA LEU A 165 -9.50 0.41 16.83
C LEU A 165 -10.16 -0.62 17.77
N HIS A 166 -9.80 -1.90 17.67
CA HIS A 166 -10.27 -2.93 18.61
C HIS A 166 -9.79 -2.73 20.05
N LEU A 167 -8.52 -2.36 20.24
CA LEU A 167 -7.97 -2.00 21.55
C LEU A 167 -8.69 -0.77 22.11
N HIS A 168 -8.95 0.24 21.28
CA HIS A 168 -9.66 1.46 21.68
C HIS A 168 -11.11 1.16 22.08
N GLN A 169 -11.83 0.33 21.31
CA GLN A 169 -13.19 -0.13 21.67
C GLN A 169 -13.22 -0.88 23.01
N ALA A 170 -12.13 -1.55 23.39
CA ALA A 170 -12.02 -2.32 24.63
C ALA A 170 -11.53 -1.52 25.85
N SER A 171 -10.66 -0.53 25.65
CA SER A 171 -9.96 0.17 26.75
C SER A 171 -10.27 1.66 26.89
N GLN A 172 -10.63 2.34 25.80
CA GLN A 172 -10.80 3.80 25.75
C GLN A 172 -9.57 4.62 26.21
N GLU A 173 -8.36 4.04 26.10
CA GLU A 173 -7.12 4.72 26.48
C GLU A 173 -6.83 5.96 25.60
N PRO A 174 -6.60 7.16 26.19
CA PRO A 174 -6.47 8.41 25.42
C PRO A 174 -5.33 8.43 24.39
N TRP A 175 -4.23 7.71 24.66
CA TRP A 175 -3.08 7.67 23.75
C TRP A 175 -3.42 6.99 22.41
N LEU A 176 -4.36 6.04 22.41
CA LEU A 176 -4.79 5.35 21.18
C LEU A 176 -5.41 6.32 20.18
N VAL A 177 -6.11 7.37 20.65
CA VAL A 177 -6.75 8.37 19.77
C VAL A 177 -5.70 9.08 18.91
N GLY A 178 -4.58 9.50 19.51
CA GLY A 178 -3.47 10.14 18.78
C GLY A 178 -2.80 9.19 17.78
N THR A 179 -2.51 7.96 18.20
CA THR A 179 -1.89 6.93 17.35
C THR A 179 -2.79 6.53 16.18
N ILE A 180 -4.10 6.36 16.41
CA ILE A 180 -5.10 6.06 15.38
C ILE A 180 -5.20 7.22 14.39
N THR A 181 -5.26 8.47 14.88
CA THR A 181 -5.32 9.68 14.04
C THR A 181 -4.10 9.76 13.12
N ALA A 182 -2.88 9.63 13.65
CA ALA A 182 -1.65 9.63 12.86
C ALA A 182 -1.59 8.49 11.83
N CYS A 183 -2.13 7.31 12.17
CA CYS A 183 -2.22 6.19 11.23
C CYS A 183 -3.19 6.48 10.08
N ILE A 184 -4.37 7.06 10.37
CA ILE A 184 -5.36 7.47 9.37
C ILE A 184 -4.79 8.56 8.48
N ASP A 185 -4.17 9.58 9.06
CA ASP A 185 -3.50 10.67 8.33
C ASP A 185 -2.50 10.11 7.31
N THR A 186 -1.62 9.20 7.75
CA THR A 186 -0.58 8.60 6.90
C THR A 186 -1.20 7.74 5.78
N LEU A 187 -2.25 6.96 6.06
CA LEU A 187 -2.94 6.16 5.05
C LEU A 187 -3.67 7.02 4.01
N LEU A 188 -4.23 8.17 4.42
CA LEU A 188 -4.86 9.12 3.50
C LEU A 188 -3.84 9.87 2.65
N ASP A 189 -2.70 10.26 3.23
CA ASP A 189 -1.61 10.94 2.51
C ASP A 189 -0.88 10.00 1.53
N GLN A 190 -0.91 8.68 1.77
CA GLN A 190 -0.40 7.64 0.85
C GLN A 190 -1.42 7.19 -0.20
N ALA A 191 -2.67 7.64 -0.15
CA ALA A 191 -3.70 7.28 -1.14
C ALA A 191 -3.48 8.05 -2.45
N SER A 192 -3.51 7.35 -3.58
CA SER A 192 -3.39 7.93 -4.92
C SER A 192 -4.63 7.65 -5.75
N TYR A 193 -5.14 8.62 -6.49
CA TYR A 193 -6.15 8.35 -7.53
C TYR A 193 -5.56 7.46 -8.64
N ASP A 194 -6.42 6.67 -9.26
CA ASP A 194 -6.17 6.07 -10.58
C ASP A 194 -7.31 6.41 -11.56
N GLN A 195 -7.40 5.73 -12.72
CA GLN A 195 -8.43 6.00 -13.73
C GLN A 195 -9.85 5.88 -13.17
N ALA A 196 -10.08 4.84 -12.35
CA ALA A 196 -11.17 4.74 -11.39
C ALA A 196 -10.61 4.46 -9.99
N GLY A 197 -11.30 4.97 -8.97
CA GLY A 197 -10.98 4.71 -7.57
C GLY A 197 -9.69 5.36 -7.04
N ILE A 198 -9.27 4.86 -5.88
CA ILE A 198 -7.97 5.16 -5.25
C ILE A 198 -7.24 3.86 -4.92
N CYS A 199 -5.91 3.91 -4.95
CA CYS A 199 -5.04 2.80 -4.60
C CYS A 199 -3.88 3.24 -3.69
N TRP A 200 -3.16 2.23 -3.19
CA TRP A 200 -1.95 2.37 -2.39
C TRP A 200 -0.85 1.49 -3.01
N ASP A 201 0.40 1.73 -2.60
CA ASP A 201 1.59 1.00 -3.05
C ASP A 201 1.76 0.95 -4.58
N ARG A 202 2.23 2.07 -5.14
CA ARG A 202 2.72 2.14 -6.53
C ARG A 202 4.20 1.76 -6.65
N SER A 203 4.75 0.90 -5.78
CA SER A 203 6.19 0.60 -5.77
C SER A 203 6.72 -0.06 -7.05
N ARG A 204 8.04 0.01 -7.27
CA ARG A 204 8.78 -0.59 -8.40
C ARG A 204 8.63 -2.13 -8.52
N ASN A 205 8.18 -2.80 -7.46
CA ASN A 205 8.04 -4.27 -7.41
C ASN A 205 6.64 -4.76 -7.84
N SER A 206 5.72 -3.83 -8.09
CA SER A 206 4.35 -4.06 -8.53
C SER A 206 4.15 -3.43 -9.91
N VAL A 207 3.18 -3.94 -10.68
CA VAL A 207 2.82 -3.39 -12.02
C VAL A 207 2.05 -2.08 -11.88
N GLN A 208 1.12 -2.07 -10.94
CA GLN A 208 0.28 -0.97 -10.48
C GLN A 208 -0.08 -1.25 -9.00
N GLY A 209 -0.92 -0.42 -8.38
CA GLY A 209 -1.42 -0.66 -7.02
C GLY A 209 -2.06 -2.04 -6.87
N LEU A 210 -1.82 -2.71 -5.74
CA LEU A 210 -2.29 -4.08 -5.56
C LEU A 210 -3.81 -4.13 -5.30
N CYS A 211 -4.48 -5.18 -5.81
CA CYS A 211 -5.90 -5.45 -5.57
C CYS A 211 -6.16 -6.50 -4.46
N GLY A 212 -5.14 -7.15 -3.89
CA GLY A 212 -5.34 -8.26 -2.95
C GLY A 212 -5.90 -7.84 -1.58
N LEU A 213 -6.58 -8.75 -0.88
CA LEU A 213 -6.94 -8.54 0.53
C LEU A 213 -5.71 -8.32 1.41
N ALA A 214 -4.64 -9.09 1.17
CA ALA A 214 -3.49 -9.09 2.09
C ALA A 214 -2.68 -7.79 2.01
N HIS A 215 -2.39 -7.31 0.79
CA HIS A 215 -1.46 -6.21 0.54
C HIS A 215 -1.99 -5.12 -0.40
N GLY A 216 -3.28 -5.15 -0.78
CA GLY A 216 -3.88 -4.25 -1.75
C GLY A 216 -5.07 -3.43 -1.23
N ALA A 217 -5.71 -2.73 -2.18
CA ALA A 217 -6.82 -1.82 -1.94
C ALA A 217 -7.99 -2.47 -1.19
N ALA A 218 -8.31 -3.74 -1.42
CA ALA A 218 -9.38 -4.47 -0.75
C ALA A 218 -9.17 -4.49 0.76
N GLY A 219 -7.99 -4.90 1.22
CA GLY A 219 -7.67 -4.95 2.65
C GLY A 219 -7.68 -3.57 3.31
N ILE A 220 -7.25 -2.54 2.60
CA ILE A 220 -7.22 -1.17 3.11
C ILE A 220 -8.64 -0.58 3.14
N GLY A 221 -9.42 -0.77 2.08
CA GLY A 221 -10.83 -0.39 1.99
C GLY A 221 -11.70 -1.11 3.01
N TYR A 222 -11.42 -2.39 3.31
CA TYR A 222 -12.03 -3.11 4.42
C TYR A 222 -11.82 -2.39 5.75
N VAL A 223 -10.60 -1.98 6.07
CA VAL A 223 -10.30 -1.25 7.32
C VAL A 223 -10.95 0.13 7.35
N PHE A 224 -10.99 0.85 6.23
CA PHE A 224 -11.74 2.11 6.14
C PHE A 224 -13.26 1.93 6.29
N ALA A 225 -13.81 0.80 5.85
CA ALA A 225 -15.22 0.44 6.07
C ALA A 225 -15.51 0.18 7.55
N GLU A 226 -14.66 -0.62 8.23
CA GLU A 226 -14.76 -0.85 9.68
C GLU A 226 -14.61 0.45 10.47
N LEU A 227 -13.63 1.29 10.15
CA LEU A 227 -13.43 2.61 10.74
C LEU A 227 -14.66 3.50 10.55
N GLY A 228 -15.15 3.63 9.31
CA GLY A 228 -16.31 4.45 8.97
C GLY A 228 -17.59 4.02 9.68
N GLN A 229 -17.79 2.72 9.91
CA GLN A 229 -18.88 2.18 10.72
C GLN A 229 -18.68 2.46 12.21
N TYR A 230 -17.46 2.26 12.73
CA TYR A 230 -17.13 2.46 14.15
C TYR A 230 -17.27 3.92 14.60
N VAL A 231 -16.82 4.88 13.79
CA VAL A 231 -16.95 6.32 14.10
C VAL A 231 -18.16 7.01 13.46
N ASN A 232 -18.99 6.27 12.73
CA ASN A 232 -20.14 6.77 11.96
C ASN A 232 -19.78 7.97 11.04
N ASN A 233 -18.73 7.81 10.22
CA ASN A 233 -18.24 8.84 9.32
C ASN A 233 -18.33 8.38 7.85
N ALA A 234 -19.24 9.01 7.10
CA ALA A 234 -19.50 8.70 5.70
C ALA A 234 -18.28 8.90 4.79
N ALA A 235 -17.35 9.80 5.13
CA ALA A 235 -16.16 10.03 4.29
C ALA A 235 -15.18 8.85 4.33
N PHE A 236 -15.03 8.17 5.47
CA PHE A 236 -14.24 6.92 5.53
C PHE A 236 -14.92 5.77 4.77
N LEU A 237 -16.26 5.72 4.78
CA LEU A 237 -17.00 4.79 3.92
C LEU A 237 -16.82 5.13 2.41
N ALA A 238 -16.64 6.41 2.08
CA ALA A 238 -16.33 6.85 0.71
C ALA A 238 -14.88 6.52 0.29
N VAL A 239 -13.91 6.58 1.21
CA VAL A 239 -12.54 6.07 0.99
C VAL A 239 -12.57 4.56 0.70
N ALA A 240 -13.32 3.79 1.48
CA ALA A 240 -13.53 2.36 1.22
C ALA A 240 -14.20 2.12 -0.14
N ARG A 241 -15.19 2.94 -0.51
CA ARG A 241 -15.87 2.90 -1.82
C ARG A 241 -14.88 3.11 -2.97
N GLN A 242 -14.06 4.17 -2.92
CA GLN A 242 -13.06 4.44 -3.96
C GLN A 242 -11.97 3.34 -4.02
N ALA A 243 -11.61 2.71 -2.90
CA ALA A 243 -10.71 1.56 -2.90
C ALA A 243 -11.31 0.35 -3.63
N PHE A 244 -12.62 0.13 -3.51
CA PHE A 244 -13.33 -0.95 -4.19
C PHE A 244 -13.58 -0.66 -5.67
N ASP A 245 -13.84 0.61 -6.01
CA ASP A 245 -14.01 1.07 -7.39
C ASP A 245 -12.70 0.95 -8.19
N TYR A 246 -11.55 1.14 -7.54
CA TYR A 246 -10.22 0.89 -8.12
C TYR A 246 -10.07 -0.57 -8.58
N GLU A 247 -10.51 -1.52 -7.78
CA GLU A 247 -10.36 -2.94 -8.10
C GLU A 247 -11.38 -3.38 -9.15
N ASN A 248 -12.59 -2.82 -9.08
CA ASN A 248 -13.66 -3.16 -10.01
C ASN A 248 -13.30 -2.86 -11.48
N GLN A 249 -12.37 -1.93 -11.74
CA GLN A 249 -11.86 -1.65 -13.09
C GLN A 249 -10.96 -2.78 -13.65
N TYR A 250 -10.40 -3.65 -12.80
CA TYR A 250 -9.50 -4.74 -13.20
C TYR A 250 -10.16 -6.13 -13.16
N TRP A 251 -11.47 -6.23 -12.95
CA TRP A 251 -12.17 -7.50 -13.07
C TRP A 251 -12.05 -8.05 -14.51
N HIS A 252 -11.49 -9.25 -14.65
CA HIS A 252 -11.28 -9.86 -15.95
C HIS A 252 -12.30 -10.98 -16.21
N GLU A 253 -13.33 -10.68 -16.99
CA GLU A 253 -14.50 -11.57 -17.22
C GLU A 253 -14.13 -13.00 -17.65
N VAL A 254 -13.11 -13.17 -18.50
CA VAL A 254 -12.70 -14.50 -18.99
C VAL A 254 -11.95 -15.31 -17.91
N ALA A 255 -11.23 -14.65 -17.01
CA ALA A 255 -10.55 -15.32 -15.90
C ALA A 255 -11.44 -15.45 -14.66
N GLN A 256 -12.55 -14.68 -14.61
CA GLN A 256 -13.44 -14.55 -13.47
C GLN A 256 -12.69 -14.23 -12.16
N ASN A 257 -11.69 -13.35 -12.27
CA ASN A 257 -10.76 -13.00 -11.21
C ASN A 257 -10.17 -11.60 -11.42
N TRP A 258 -9.57 -11.07 -10.37
CA TRP A 258 -8.70 -9.89 -10.41
C TRP A 258 -7.24 -10.29 -10.65
N PRO A 259 -6.41 -9.38 -11.18
CA PRO A 259 -4.99 -9.62 -11.34
C PRO A 259 -4.24 -9.49 -10.00
N ASP A 260 -3.30 -10.38 -9.77
CA ASP A 260 -2.16 -10.12 -8.90
C ASP A 260 -1.11 -9.31 -9.68
N PHE A 261 -0.92 -8.06 -9.27
CA PHE A 261 0.02 -7.12 -9.88
C PHE A 261 1.43 -7.21 -9.29
N ARG A 262 1.67 -8.06 -8.29
CA ARG A 262 3.02 -8.27 -7.76
C ARG A 262 3.90 -8.94 -8.81
N LYS A 263 5.18 -8.58 -8.82
CA LYS A 263 6.19 -9.23 -9.67
C LYS A 263 7.18 -10.07 -8.87
N ASP A 264 7.25 -9.88 -7.56
CA ASP A 264 8.13 -10.63 -6.64
C ASP A 264 9.54 -10.77 -7.24
N ILE A 265 10.15 -9.62 -7.59
CA ILE A 265 11.52 -9.51 -8.13
C ILE A 265 12.52 -9.62 -6.96
N THR A 266 12.40 -10.73 -6.22
CA THR A 266 13.10 -10.99 -4.95
C THR A 266 14.19 -12.05 -5.08
N THR A 267 14.27 -12.74 -6.23
CA THR A 267 15.30 -13.76 -6.51
C THR A 267 16.07 -13.41 -7.80
N PRO A 268 17.35 -13.84 -7.93
CA PRO A 268 18.13 -13.61 -9.15
C PRO A 268 17.50 -14.18 -10.42
N GLU A 269 16.78 -15.30 -10.32
CA GLU A 269 16.09 -15.94 -11.44
C GLU A 269 14.90 -15.11 -11.92
N ARG A 270 14.13 -14.55 -10.97
CA ARG A 270 13.00 -13.64 -11.27
C ARG A 270 13.52 -12.34 -11.88
N GLU A 271 14.61 -11.79 -11.35
CA GLU A 271 15.27 -10.62 -11.93
C GLU A 271 15.73 -10.89 -13.37
N LEU A 272 16.44 -11.99 -13.62
CA LEU A 272 16.92 -12.35 -14.96
C LEU A 272 15.76 -12.53 -15.96
N PHE A 273 14.64 -13.12 -15.53
CA PHE A 273 13.43 -13.24 -16.34
C PHE A 273 12.91 -11.86 -16.78
N TYR A 274 12.77 -10.90 -15.85
CA TYR A 274 12.29 -9.56 -16.19
C TYR A 274 13.30 -8.76 -17.03
N GLN A 275 14.60 -8.95 -16.81
CA GLN A 275 15.64 -8.39 -17.68
C GLN A 275 15.50 -8.88 -19.12
N GLN A 276 15.29 -10.19 -19.33
CA GLN A 276 15.09 -10.77 -20.67
C GLN A 276 13.78 -10.31 -21.31
N ALA A 277 12.67 -10.28 -20.55
CA ALA A 277 11.39 -9.78 -21.05
C ALA A 277 11.48 -8.31 -21.51
N TYR A 278 12.15 -7.46 -20.72
CA TYR A 278 12.39 -6.07 -21.08
C TYR A 278 13.19 -5.93 -22.39
N LEU A 279 14.32 -6.66 -22.52
CA LEU A 279 15.16 -6.66 -23.73
C LEU A 279 14.44 -7.19 -24.98
N ASN A 280 13.47 -8.09 -24.81
CA ASN A 280 12.65 -8.63 -25.89
C ASN A 280 11.40 -7.77 -26.21
N HIS A 281 11.17 -6.67 -25.49
CA HIS A 281 9.95 -5.86 -25.54
C HIS A 281 8.65 -6.67 -25.26
N ASP A 282 8.74 -7.72 -24.45
CA ASP A 282 7.59 -8.52 -24.01
C ASP A 282 6.84 -7.77 -22.89
N LEU A 283 5.80 -7.03 -23.29
CA LEU A 283 4.93 -6.32 -22.35
C LEU A 283 3.97 -7.24 -21.58
N GLU A 284 3.64 -8.43 -22.11
CA GLU A 284 2.73 -9.37 -21.45
C GLU A 284 3.37 -9.97 -20.19
N ALA A 285 4.69 -10.23 -20.20
CA ALA A 285 5.44 -10.60 -19.01
C ALA A 285 5.28 -9.60 -17.85
N PHE A 286 5.02 -8.32 -18.15
CA PHE A 286 4.77 -7.26 -17.17
C PHE A 286 3.28 -7.02 -16.88
N ALA A 287 2.34 -7.77 -17.46
CA ALA A 287 0.92 -7.68 -17.12
C ALA A 287 0.57 -8.35 -15.76
N GLY A 288 -0.59 -8.02 -15.18
CA GLY A 288 -1.08 -8.70 -13.97
C GLY A 288 -1.42 -10.18 -14.22
N THR A 289 -1.29 -11.03 -13.19
CA THR A 289 -1.52 -12.48 -13.31
C THR A 289 -2.83 -12.90 -12.65
N PHE A 290 -3.67 -13.67 -13.36
CA PHE A 290 -5.03 -14.03 -12.90
C PHE A 290 -5.13 -15.43 -12.29
N THR A 291 -4.01 -16.07 -11.98
CA THR A 291 -3.94 -17.48 -11.54
C THR A 291 -4.32 -17.66 -10.07
N ASN A 292 -4.06 -16.66 -9.23
CA ASN A 292 -4.30 -16.68 -7.79
C ASN A 292 -5.68 -16.13 -7.44
N THR A 293 -6.48 -16.91 -6.73
CA THR A 293 -7.90 -16.64 -6.35
C THR A 293 -8.12 -16.71 -4.84
N SER A 294 -7.03 -16.89 -4.10
CA SER A 294 -7.00 -17.19 -2.68
C SER A 294 -7.55 -16.08 -1.78
N LEU A 295 -7.58 -16.36 -0.48
CA LEU A 295 -7.87 -15.37 0.55
C LEU A 295 -6.93 -14.18 0.46
N ALA A 296 -5.64 -14.39 0.17
CA ALA A 296 -4.65 -13.33 0.11
C ALA A 296 -4.80 -12.44 -1.14
N HIS A 297 -5.03 -13.07 -2.30
CA HIS A 297 -4.99 -12.43 -3.62
C HIS A 297 -6.06 -13.02 -4.54
N GLY A 298 -6.87 -12.16 -5.15
CA GLY A 298 -7.91 -12.55 -6.11
C GLY A 298 -9.29 -12.79 -5.49
N THR A 299 -10.12 -13.56 -6.19
CA THR A 299 -11.58 -13.60 -6.01
C THR A 299 -12.07 -13.83 -4.58
N ALA A 300 -11.47 -14.75 -3.80
CA ALA A 300 -11.96 -15.03 -2.44
C ALA A 300 -11.65 -13.88 -1.48
N GLY A 301 -10.40 -13.40 -1.48
CA GLY A 301 -9.98 -12.26 -0.65
C GLY A 301 -10.75 -10.98 -0.96
N ILE A 302 -10.85 -10.62 -2.24
CA ILE A 302 -11.52 -9.40 -2.68
C ILE A 302 -13.02 -9.50 -2.43
N GLY A 303 -13.63 -10.64 -2.76
CA GLY A 303 -15.04 -10.93 -2.49
C GLY A 303 -15.41 -10.80 -1.00
N LEU A 304 -14.54 -11.22 -0.09
CA LEU A 304 -14.74 -11.04 1.35
C LEU A 304 -14.89 -9.58 1.76
N THR A 305 -14.10 -8.67 1.18
CA THR A 305 -14.15 -7.24 1.56
C THR A 305 -15.46 -6.57 1.16
N ARG A 306 -16.10 -7.04 0.07
CA ARG A 306 -17.41 -6.56 -0.36
C ARG A 306 -18.52 -6.95 0.62
N LEU A 307 -18.36 -8.07 1.35
CA LEU A 307 -19.24 -8.46 2.46
C LEU A 307 -19.15 -7.50 3.65
N ALA A 308 -18.10 -6.68 3.74
CA ALA A 308 -18.00 -5.66 4.77
C ALA A 308 -18.95 -4.47 4.54
N ALA A 309 -19.29 -4.21 3.27
CA ALA A 309 -20.06 -3.08 2.77
C ALA A 309 -21.32 -3.50 1.96
N VAL A 310 -22.00 -4.56 2.44
CA VAL A 310 -23.05 -5.31 1.72
C VAL A 310 -24.02 -4.44 0.92
N GLU A 311 -24.66 -3.45 1.55
CA GLU A 311 -25.78 -2.70 0.95
C GLU A 311 -25.44 -1.99 -0.36
N ALA A 312 -24.16 -1.64 -0.60
CA ALA A 312 -23.74 -0.99 -1.85
C ALA A 312 -23.07 -1.93 -2.86
N TYR A 313 -22.69 -3.15 -2.46
CA TYR A 313 -21.80 -4.03 -3.23
C TYR A 313 -22.28 -5.50 -3.35
N GLN A 314 -23.57 -5.77 -3.10
CA GLN A 314 -24.22 -7.08 -3.28
C GLN A 314 -23.93 -7.74 -4.65
N THR A 315 -23.84 -6.95 -5.72
CA THR A 315 -23.54 -7.43 -7.08
C THR A 315 -22.13 -8.02 -7.18
N ASP A 316 -21.13 -7.37 -6.56
CA ASP A 316 -19.74 -7.84 -6.59
C ASP A 316 -19.54 -9.11 -5.77
N VAL A 317 -20.21 -9.19 -4.61
CA VAL A 317 -20.28 -10.42 -3.80
C VAL A 317 -20.82 -11.58 -4.63
N SER A 318 -21.94 -11.35 -5.32
CA SER A 318 -22.62 -12.36 -6.12
C SER A 318 -21.75 -12.81 -7.31
N ARG A 319 -21.07 -11.87 -7.97
CA ARG A 319 -20.11 -12.12 -9.06
C ARG A 319 -18.91 -12.94 -8.59
N ALA A 320 -18.26 -12.55 -7.50
CA ALA A 320 -17.12 -13.27 -6.92
C ALA A 320 -17.50 -14.69 -6.46
N ALA A 321 -18.68 -14.85 -5.83
CA ALA A 321 -19.14 -16.16 -5.38
C ALA A 321 -19.51 -17.10 -6.53
N THR A 322 -20.12 -16.57 -7.60
CA THR A 322 -20.44 -17.34 -8.82
C THR A 322 -19.16 -17.79 -9.52
N ALA A 323 -18.18 -16.89 -9.66
CA ALA A 323 -16.88 -17.19 -10.25
C ALA A 323 -16.11 -18.32 -9.54
N LEU A 324 -16.09 -18.29 -8.19
CA LEU A 324 -15.46 -19.35 -7.41
C LEU A 324 -16.22 -20.67 -7.48
N ALA A 325 -17.56 -20.65 -7.48
CA ALA A 325 -18.40 -21.83 -7.65
C ALA A 325 -18.14 -22.53 -9.00
N GLU A 326 -18.21 -21.79 -10.10
CA GLU A 326 -17.92 -22.31 -11.44
C GLU A 326 -16.46 -22.78 -11.59
N ARG A 327 -15.53 -22.16 -10.85
CA ARG A 327 -14.13 -22.60 -10.78
C ARG A 327 -14.01 -23.92 -10.02
N HIS A 328 -14.70 -24.12 -8.91
CA HIS A 328 -14.68 -25.37 -8.15
C HIS A 328 -15.14 -26.57 -8.97
N ASP A 329 -16.21 -26.42 -9.75
CA ASP A 329 -16.66 -27.46 -10.69
C ASP A 329 -15.57 -27.85 -11.71
N ARG A 330 -14.76 -26.89 -12.17
CA ARG A 330 -13.61 -27.14 -13.07
C ARG A 330 -12.43 -27.78 -12.33
N PHE A 331 -12.15 -27.36 -11.10
CA PHE A 331 -11.04 -27.89 -10.26
C PHE A 331 -11.25 -29.35 -9.84
N MET A 332 -12.48 -29.89 -9.90
CA MET A 332 -12.72 -31.31 -9.66
C MET A 332 -11.93 -32.25 -10.60
N ALA A 333 -11.44 -31.76 -11.74
CA ALA A 333 -10.58 -32.51 -12.66
C ALA A 333 -9.08 -32.60 -12.25
N GLU A 334 -8.61 -31.77 -11.31
CA GLU A 334 -7.20 -31.76 -10.91
C GLU A 334 -6.86 -32.85 -9.86
N PRO A 335 -5.64 -33.43 -9.86
CA PRO A 335 -5.20 -34.33 -8.80
C PRO A 335 -5.31 -33.70 -7.41
N LEU A 336 -5.76 -34.46 -6.41
CA LEU A 336 -5.86 -33.95 -5.03
C LEU A 336 -4.49 -33.55 -4.45
N SER A 337 -3.40 -34.21 -4.86
CA SER A 337 -2.06 -34.00 -4.31
C SER A 337 -1.43 -32.63 -4.60
N ILE A 338 -1.93 -31.88 -5.60
CA ILE A 338 -1.36 -30.58 -6.01
C ILE A 338 -2.11 -29.38 -5.43
N ARG A 339 -3.23 -29.59 -4.72
CA ARG A 339 -4.09 -28.50 -4.23
C ARG A 339 -3.56 -27.93 -2.91
N GLN A 340 -3.42 -26.61 -2.81
CA GLN A 340 -3.04 -25.97 -1.54
C GLN A 340 -4.19 -26.01 -0.54
N GLN A 341 -3.88 -26.35 0.70
CA GLN A 341 -4.86 -26.56 1.78
C GLN A 341 -5.00 -25.34 2.71
N SER A 342 -4.03 -24.42 2.69
CA SER A 342 -3.91 -23.32 3.67
C SER A 342 -5.08 -22.33 3.61
N VAL A 343 -5.25 -21.56 4.69
CA VAL A 343 -6.27 -20.49 4.73
C VAL A 343 -5.81 -19.27 3.92
N TYR A 344 -4.51 -18.96 3.89
CA TYR A 344 -3.95 -17.83 3.16
C TYR A 344 -4.05 -17.98 1.64
N ALA A 345 -3.63 -19.14 1.11
CA ALA A 345 -3.38 -19.35 -0.31
C ALA A 345 -4.21 -20.50 -0.93
N GLY A 346 -4.92 -21.29 -0.11
CA GLY A 346 -5.55 -22.54 -0.51
C GLY A 346 -7.06 -22.63 -0.30
N LEU A 347 -7.57 -23.84 -0.49
CA LEU A 347 -9.01 -24.15 -0.48
C LEU A 347 -9.72 -23.77 0.82
N ALA A 348 -9.06 -23.86 1.98
CA ALA A 348 -9.67 -23.48 3.25
C ALA A 348 -10.01 -21.97 3.30
N GLY A 349 -9.21 -21.12 2.63
CA GLY A 349 -9.48 -19.70 2.49
C GLY A 349 -10.71 -19.42 1.62
N GLU A 350 -10.83 -20.13 0.49
CA GLU A 350 -12.01 -20.07 -0.38
C GLU A 350 -13.27 -20.56 0.38
N GLY A 351 -13.13 -21.60 1.21
CA GLY A 351 -14.19 -22.09 2.09
C GLY A 351 -14.61 -21.08 3.17
N VAL A 352 -13.67 -20.35 3.77
CA VAL A 352 -13.99 -19.22 4.66
C VAL A 352 -14.78 -18.14 3.91
N PHE A 353 -14.39 -17.79 2.67
CA PHE A 353 -15.17 -16.85 1.85
C PHE A 353 -16.62 -17.31 1.65
N PHE A 354 -16.86 -18.58 1.30
CA PHE A 354 -18.22 -19.10 1.14
C PHE A 354 -19.03 -19.08 2.45
N LEU A 355 -18.40 -19.28 3.61
CA LEU A 355 -19.07 -19.16 4.91
C LEU A 355 -19.43 -17.71 5.24
N GLU A 356 -18.57 -16.73 4.99
CA GLU A 356 -18.92 -15.32 5.17
C GLU A 356 -19.99 -14.87 4.15
N ALA A 357 -19.92 -15.32 2.90
CA ALA A 357 -20.93 -15.04 1.88
C ALA A 357 -22.30 -15.58 2.32
N TYR A 358 -22.36 -16.81 2.85
CA TYR A 358 -23.58 -17.37 3.43
C TYR A 358 -24.14 -16.51 4.58
N LYS A 359 -23.29 -15.98 5.48
CA LYS A 359 -23.75 -15.09 6.57
C LYS A 359 -24.38 -13.81 6.05
N ALA A 360 -23.81 -13.22 5.01
CA ALA A 360 -24.26 -11.93 4.47
C ALA A 360 -25.54 -12.04 3.64
N THR A 361 -25.73 -13.13 2.88
CA THR A 361 -26.86 -13.27 1.94
C THR A 361 -27.93 -14.26 2.39
N ALA A 362 -27.62 -15.14 3.36
CA ALA A 362 -28.40 -16.32 3.73
C ALA A 362 -28.63 -17.35 2.58
N GLU A 363 -27.94 -17.21 1.44
CA GLU A 363 -28.12 -18.08 0.27
C GLU A 363 -27.53 -19.49 0.52
N PRO A 364 -28.36 -20.56 0.59
CA PRO A 364 -27.89 -21.88 1.01
C PRO A 364 -26.81 -22.50 0.12
N MET A 365 -26.72 -22.05 -1.15
CA MET A 365 -25.71 -22.54 -2.09
C MET A 365 -24.28 -22.27 -1.62
N TYR A 366 -24.02 -21.13 -0.95
CA TYR A 366 -22.66 -20.80 -0.50
C TYR A 366 -22.23 -21.74 0.63
N LEU A 367 -23.14 -22.04 1.56
CA LEU A 367 -22.87 -23.04 2.59
C LEU A 367 -22.62 -24.44 2.00
N GLN A 368 -23.35 -24.83 0.94
CA GLN A 368 -23.09 -26.10 0.24
C GLN A 368 -21.68 -26.17 -0.36
N HIS A 369 -21.18 -25.08 -0.96
CA HIS A 369 -19.80 -25.01 -1.47
C HIS A 369 -18.77 -25.12 -0.33
N ALA A 370 -18.97 -24.42 0.80
CA ALA A 370 -18.11 -24.56 1.97
C ALA A 370 -18.03 -26.02 2.47
N HIS A 371 -19.17 -26.73 2.53
CA HIS A 371 -19.20 -28.14 2.91
C HIS A 371 -18.49 -29.05 1.88
N ALA A 372 -18.67 -28.80 0.57
CA ALA A 372 -17.97 -29.53 -0.48
C ALA A 372 -16.43 -29.39 -0.35
N ILE A 373 -15.94 -28.19 -0.06
CA ILE A 373 -14.51 -27.92 0.22
C ILE A 373 -14.03 -28.70 1.45
N GLY A 374 -14.82 -28.73 2.54
CA GLY A 374 -14.51 -29.53 3.73
C GLY A 374 -14.39 -31.03 3.43
N LEU A 375 -15.23 -31.57 2.54
CA LEU A 375 -15.12 -32.96 2.08
C LEU A 375 -13.89 -33.19 1.19
N LEU A 376 -13.56 -32.24 0.31
CA LEU A 376 -12.37 -32.32 -0.56
C LEU A 376 -11.06 -32.29 0.23
N LEU A 377 -10.94 -31.39 1.22
CA LEU A 377 -9.78 -31.32 2.10
C LEU A 377 -9.61 -32.60 2.92
N GLN A 378 -10.71 -33.20 3.40
CA GLN A 378 -10.66 -34.50 4.06
C GLN A 378 -10.17 -35.60 3.10
N ALA A 379 -10.74 -35.70 1.89
CA ALA A 379 -10.34 -36.70 0.91
C ALA A 379 -8.87 -36.56 0.47
N GLN A 380 -8.37 -35.32 0.39
CA GLN A 380 -6.96 -35.05 0.10
C GLN A 380 -6.03 -35.53 1.22
N ALA A 381 -6.37 -35.26 2.49
CA ALA A 381 -5.59 -35.72 3.63
C ALA A 381 -5.55 -37.26 3.73
N GLU A 382 -6.67 -37.93 3.43
CA GLU A 382 -6.77 -39.39 3.36
C GLU A 382 -5.96 -39.97 2.18
N ALA A 383 -5.93 -39.30 1.03
CA ALA A 383 -5.24 -39.77 -0.18
C ALA A 383 -3.72 -39.54 -0.19
N THR A 384 -3.21 -38.61 0.63
CA THR A 384 -1.77 -38.25 0.64
C THR A 384 -0.99 -38.85 1.80
N GLU A 385 -1.66 -39.52 2.76
CA GLU A 385 -1.10 -39.99 4.03
C GLU A 385 -0.29 -38.90 4.79
N SER A 386 -0.56 -37.63 4.50
CA SER A 386 0.27 -36.49 4.87
C SER A 386 -0.60 -35.33 5.35
N THR A 387 -0.47 -35.02 6.64
CA THR A 387 -0.86 -33.72 7.19
C THR A 387 0.29 -32.74 6.96
N THR A 388 -0.01 -31.50 6.54
CA THR A 388 1.01 -30.44 6.46
C THR A 388 1.82 -30.35 7.77
N SER A 389 3.15 -30.27 7.67
CA SER A 389 4.04 -30.12 8.82
C SER A 389 3.97 -28.72 9.45
N ASP A 390 3.45 -27.75 8.69
CA ASP A 390 3.18 -26.41 9.18
C ASP A 390 1.98 -26.40 10.13
N LEU A 391 2.13 -25.81 11.31
CA LEU A 391 1.12 -25.75 12.36
C LEU A 391 0.35 -24.41 12.39
N GLY A 392 0.75 -23.43 11.58
CA GLY A 392 0.26 -22.06 11.56
C GLY A 392 -1.24 -21.90 11.27
N LEU A 393 -1.80 -20.75 11.64
CA LEU A 393 -3.23 -20.46 11.44
C LEU A 393 -3.57 -20.06 10.00
N LEU A 394 -2.68 -19.33 9.32
CA LEU A 394 -2.92 -18.94 7.93
C LEU A 394 -2.27 -19.91 6.94
N THR A 395 -1.23 -20.62 7.35
CA THR A 395 -0.43 -21.49 6.47
C THR A 395 -0.65 -22.99 6.69
N GLY A 396 -1.05 -23.41 7.89
CA GLY A 396 -0.93 -24.80 8.34
C GLY A 396 -2.16 -25.41 9.04
N GLN A 397 -1.90 -26.38 9.93
CA GLN A 397 -2.93 -27.21 10.57
C GLN A 397 -3.96 -26.42 11.39
N ALA A 398 -3.54 -25.41 12.17
CA ALA A 398 -4.48 -24.60 12.95
C ALA A 398 -5.50 -23.87 12.04
N GLY A 399 -5.10 -23.51 10.83
CA GLY A 399 -5.99 -22.94 9.81
C GLY A 399 -7.07 -23.92 9.33
N LEU A 400 -6.69 -25.17 9.08
CA LEU A 400 -7.63 -26.24 8.74
C LEU A 400 -8.60 -26.50 9.89
N GLY A 401 -8.10 -26.59 11.12
CA GLY A 401 -8.93 -26.73 12.32
C GLY A 401 -9.93 -25.58 12.46
N TYR A 402 -9.48 -24.35 12.26
CA TYR A 402 -10.32 -23.16 12.30
C TYR A 402 -11.39 -23.15 11.20
N PHE A 403 -11.06 -23.57 9.97
CA PHE A 403 -12.05 -23.69 8.88
C PHE A 403 -13.14 -24.73 9.22
N TYR A 404 -12.75 -25.92 9.70
CA TYR A 404 -13.72 -26.93 10.15
C TYR A 404 -14.57 -26.45 11.35
N LEU A 405 -14.01 -25.62 12.22
CA LEU A 405 -14.73 -25.01 13.34
C LEU A 405 -15.79 -23.99 12.86
N GLN A 406 -15.46 -23.17 11.86
CA GLN A 406 -16.40 -22.25 11.20
C GLN A 406 -17.47 -23.01 10.39
N LEU A 407 -17.13 -24.14 9.76
CA LEU A 407 -18.10 -25.06 9.12
C LEU A 407 -19.12 -25.61 10.12
N ALA A 408 -18.68 -26.00 11.32
CA ALA A 408 -19.57 -26.47 12.38
C ALA A 408 -20.51 -25.36 12.88
N ARG A 409 -20.11 -24.08 12.76
CA ARG A 409 -20.88 -22.91 13.20
C ARG A 409 -20.89 -21.80 12.14
N PRO A 410 -21.65 -21.96 11.03
CA PRO A 410 -21.62 -21.04 9.88
C PRO A 410 -22.05 -19.60 10.14
N THR A 411 -22.45 -19.25 11.37
CA THR A 411 -22.85 -17.89 11.79
C THR A 411 -21.90 -17.25 12.81
N ALA A 412 -20.80 -17.91 13.19
CA ALA A 412 -19.82 -17.34 14.11
C ALA A 412 -18.96 -16.25 13.44
N GLU A 413 -18.76 -15.11 14.11
CA GLU A 413 -17.83 -14.05 13.66
C GLU A 413 -16.44 -14.61 13.32
N SER A 414 -15.83 -14.15 12.22
CA SER A 414 -14.47 -14.58 11.87
C SER A 414 -13.44 -13.86 12.74
N VAL A 415 -12.52 -14.61 13.35
CA VAL A 415 -11.35 -14.01 14.03
C VAL A 415 -10.27 -13.55 13.06
N LEU A 416 -10.35 -13.97 11.79
CA LEU A 416 -9.45 -13.55 10.71
C LEU A 416 -9.92 -12.28 9.98
N LEU A 417 -11.18 -11.88 10.14
CA LEU A 417 -11.74 -10.63 9.63
C LEU A 417 -12.61 -10.00 10.73
N PRO A 418 -12.00 -9.44 11.78
CA PRO A 418 -12.73 -8.98 12.94
C PRO A 418 -13.52 -7.71 12.66
N ARG A 419 -14.77 -7.71 13.10
CA ARG A 419 -15.72 -6.60 12.92
C ARG A 419 -15.78 -5.71 14.15
N LEU A 420 -15.75 -4.39 13.94
CA LEU A 420 -16.03 -3.41 15.00
C LEU A 420 -17.55 -3.36 15.28
N ARG A 421 -17.95 -3.01 16.51
CA ARG A 421 -19.36 -3.01 16.93
C ARG A 421 -19.90 -1.60 17.03
N SER A 422 -20.88 -1.29 16.19
CA SER A 422 -21.56 0.01 16.13
C SER A 422 -22.40 0.35 17.37
N GLU A 423 -22.64 -0.58 18.29
CA GLU A 423 -23.46 -0.35 19.49
C GLU A 423 -22.81 0.60 20.51
N ASN A 424 -21.51 0.90 20.38
CA ASN A 424 -20.73 1.76 21.29
C ASN A 424 -20.37 3.13 20.69
N LEU A 425 -21.26 3.80 19.94
CA LEU A 425 -20.96 5.11 19.29
C LEU A 425 -20.40 6.20 20.24
N GLY A 426 -20.73 6.17 21.53
CA GLY A 426 -20.15 7.09 22.52
C GLY A 426 -18.63 6.97 22.68
N ALA A 427 -18.06 5.82 22.32
CA ALA A 427 -16.63 5.50 22.38
C ALA A 427 -15.80 6.09 21.22
N ALA A 428 -16.45 6.70 20.22
CA ALA A 428 -15.80 7.29 19.05
C ALA A 428 -15.47 8.79 19.21
N ALA A 429 -15.89 9.43 20.31
CA ALA A 429 -15.89 10.89 20.46
C ALA A 429 -14.52 11.57 20.33
N GLY A 430 -13.41 10.86 20.54
CA GLY A 430 -12.05 11.38 20.32
C GLY A 430 -11.58 11.35 18.86
N LEU A 431 -12.19 10.53 18.00
CA LEU A 431 -11.76 10.29 16.61
C LEU A 431 -12.49 11.16 15.58
N SER A 432 -13.30 12.13 16.03
CA SER A 432 -14.09 13.03 15.17
C SER A 432 -13.28 14.16 14.51
N GLY A 433 -11.94 14.11 14.56
CA GLY A 433 -11.06 15.15 14.00
C GLY A 433 -11.08 15.23 12.46
N PHE A 434 -11.55 14.19 11.78
CA PHE A 434 -11.65 14.12 10.33
C PHE A 434 -13.03 14.53 9.84
N SER A 435 -13.16 15.78 9.37
CA SER A 435 -14.31 16.16 8.56
C SER A 435 -14.24 15.48 7.20
N GLY A 436 -15.38 15.26 6.54
CA GLY A 436 -15.35 14.73 5.18
C GLY A 436 -14.60 15.62 4.21
N SER A 437 -14.67 16.94 4.41
CA SER A 437 -13.88 17.92 3.67
C SER A 437 -12.36 17.79 3.89
N SER A 438 -11.89 17.43 5.09
CA SER A 438 -10.46 17.20 5.34
C SER A 438 -9.97 15.91 4.67
N VAL A 439 -10.78 14.85 4.70
CA VAL A 439 -10.48 13.57 4.02
C VAL A 439 -10.38 13.78 2.51
N GLN A 440 -11.38 14.41 1.89
CA GLN A 440 -11.36 14.69 0.46
C GLN A 440 -10.23 15.65 0.07
N ARG A 441 -9.92 16.66 0.90
CA ARG A 441 -8.82 17.60 0.62
C ARG A 441 -7.47 16.91 0.58
N LYS A 442 -7.19 15.95 1.49
CA LYS A 442 -5.94 15.16 1.47
C LYS A 442 -5.78 14.40 0.16
N ILE A 443 -6.80 13.63 -0.23
CA ILE A 443 -6.76 12.76 -1.42
C ILE A 443 -6.63 13.59 -2.71
N VAL A 444 -7.36 14.70 -2.82
CA VAL A 444 -7.25 15.62 -3.96
C VAL A 444 -5.90 16.33 -3.97
N ALA A 445 -5.42 16.84 -2.82
CA ALA A 445 -4.12 17.51 -2.73
C ALA A 445 -2.93 16.57 -2.93
N GLY A 446 -3.06 15.26 -2.71
CA GLY A 446 -2.03 14.28 -3.06
C GLY A 446 -1.83 14.13 -4.57
N SER A 447 -2.88 14.36 -5.38
CA SER A 447 -2.83 14.25 -6.85
C SER A 447 -2.74 15.60 -7.57
N PHE A 448 -3.24 16.68 -6.95
CA PHE A 448 -3.34 18.03 -7.51
C PHE A 448 -2.94 19.16 -6.51
N PRO A 449 -1.76 19.07 -5.84
CA PRO A 449 -1.34 20.03 -4.81
C PRO A 449 -1.23 21.47 -5.33
N ARG A 450 -0.75 21.70 -6.56
CA ARG A 450 -0.60 23.05 -7.12
C ARG A 450 -1.98 23.66 -7.37
N VAL A 451 -2.89 22.92 -8.01
CA VAL A 451 -4.27 23.36 -8.25
C VAL A 451 -5.00 23.65 -6.95
N VAL A 452 -4.91 22.77 -5.93
CA VAL A 452 -5.53 23.01 -4.61
C VAL A 452 -4.99 24.29 -3.96
N LYS A 453 -3.68 24.51 -3.96
CA LYS A 453 -3.05 25.72 -3.40
C LYS A 453 -3.53 27.00 -4.10
N LEU A 454 -3.62 26.99 -5.43
CA LEU A 454 -4.12 28.15 -6.20
C LEU A 454 -5.63 28.36 -5.99
N MET A 455 -6.38 27.29 -5.74
CA MET A 455 -7.80 27.37 -5.41
C MET A 455 -8.04 27.97 -4.02
N ASP A 456 -7.20 27.66 -3.01
CA ASP A 456 -7.29 28.34 -1.70
C ASP A 456 -7.11 29.87 -1.83
N GLU A 457 -6.33 30.34 -2.82
CA GLU A 457 -6.07 31.77 -3.05
C GLU A 457 -7.19 32.48 -3.85
N TRP A 458 -7.64 31.91 -4.97
CA TRP A 458 -8.56 32.60 -5.91
C TRP A 458 -9.97 32.02 -6.01
N ALA A 459 -10.21 30.83 -5.45
CA ALA A 459 -11.51 30.15 -5.48
C ALA A 459 -11.84 29.39 -4.17
N PRO A 460 -11.62 29.96 -2.97
CA PRO A 460 -11.77 29.22 -1.71
C PRO A 460 -13.22 28.78 -1.45
N GLU A 461 -14.22 29.56 -1.87
CA GLU A 461 -15.63 29.20 -1.72
C GLU A 461 -16.02 28.01 -2.62
N GLN A 462 -15.49 27.96 -3.85
CA GLN A 462 -15.70 26.86 -4.78
C GLN A 462 -15.02 25.58 -4.27
N LEU A 463 -13.79 25.68 -3.76
CA LEU A 463 -13.07 24.56 -3.17
C LEU A 463 -13.81 24.04 -1.93
N ALA A 464 -14.19 24.92 -1.00
CA ALA A 464 -14.95 24.54 0.19
C ALA A 464 -16.28 23.88 -0.20
N SER A 465 -17.05 24.45 -1.13
CA SER A 465 -18.32 23.87 -1.57
C SER A 465 -18.16 22.51 -2.28
N TYR A 466 -17.03 22.25 -2.93
CA TYR A 466 -16.74 20.93 -3.50
C TYR A 466 -16.39 19.93 -2.40
N LEU A 467 -15.48 20.30 -1.51
CA LEU A 467 -15.05 19.48 -0.38
C LEU A 467 -16.16 19.18 0.63
N GLU A 468 -17.18 20.04 0.76
CA GLU A 468 -18.31 19.81 1.68
C GLU A 468 -19.43 18.97 1.07
N ARG A 469 -19.80 19.23 -0.20
CA ARG A 469 -20.93 18.53 -0.84
C ARG A 469 -20.57 17.11 -1.24
N GLU A 470 -19.36 16.92 -1.73
CA GLU A 470 -18.92 15.68 -2.37
C GLU A 470 -18.16 14.76 -1.38
N ALA A 471 -17.94 15.21 -0.15
CA ALA A 471 -17.24 14.51 0.94
C ALA A 471 -17.76 13.10 1.25
N GLY A 472 -19.07 12.89 1.12
CA GLY A 472 -19.72 11.60 1.38
C GLY A 472 -19.67 10.63 0.20
N GLU A 473 -19.29 11.09 -0.99
CA GLU A 473 -19.21 10.29 -2.22
C GLU A 473 -17.76 10.12 -2.72
N LEU A 474 -16.86 11.02 -2.32
CA LEU A 474 -15.43 11.07 -2.65
C LEU A 474 -15.18 10.89 -4.16
N LEU A 475 -15.58 11.88 -4.95
CA LEU A 475 -15.51 11.85 -6.41
C LEU A 475 -14.10 11.57 -6.95
N GLY A 476 -14.03 10.91 -8.11
CA GLY A 476 -12.78 10.60 -8.82
C GLY A 476 -12.06 11.82 -9.41
N ALA A 477 -10.77 11.65 -9.69
CA ALA A 477 -9.86 12.69 -10.20
C ALA A 477 -10.41 13.45 -11.43
N ASN A 478 -10.97 12.75 -12.41
CA ASN A 478 -11.52 13.37 -13.61
C ASN A 478 -12.65 14.36 -13.31
N THR A 479 -13.49 14.05 -12.31
CA THR A 479 -14.56 14.97 -11.89
C THR A 479 -14.01 16.21 -11.20
N PHE A 480 -12.94 16.09 -10.41
CA PHE A 480 -12.24 17.26 -9.87
C PHE A 480 -11.66 18.13 -10.98
N ILE A 481 -10.93 17.53 -11.93
CA ILE A 481 -10.36 18.23 -13.09
C ILE A 481 -11.46 19.01 -13.85
N ASP A 482 -12.60 18.37 -14.15
CA ASP A 482 -13.69 19.01 -14.89
C ASP A 482 -14.41 20.12 -14.11
N ARG A 483 -14.50 20.01 -12.77
CA ARG A 483 -14.97 21.11 -11.91
C ARG A 483 -14.02 22.31 -11.99
N VAL A 484 -12.71 22.09 -11.87
CA VAL A 484 -11.70 23.16 -11.98
C VAL A 484 -11.77 23.84 -13.35
N ARG A 485 -11.89 23.07 -14.44
CA ARG A 485 -12.10 23.62 -15.81
C ARG A 485 -13.32 24.54 -15.90
N GLN A 486 -14.40 24.27 -15.16
CA GLN A 486 -15.61 25.11 -15.14
C GLN A 486 -15.44 26.40 -14.33
N TRP A 487 -14.57 26.41 -13.31
CA TRP A 487 -14.29 27.59 -12.49
C TRP A 487 -13.22 28.50 -13.08
N VAL A 488 -12.25 27.96 -13.83
CA VAL A 488 -11.16 28.72 -14.49
C VAL A 488 -11.62 30.02 -15.19
N PRO A 489 -12.70 30.04 -16.02
CA PRO A 489 -13.14 31.26 -16.71
C PRO A 489 -13.80 32.32 -15.80
N GLN A 490 -13.96 32.02 -14.51
CA GLN A 490 -14.58 32.88 -13.50
C GLN A 490 -13.52 33.52 -12.57
N LEU A 491 -12.25 33.10 -12.69
CA LEU A 491 -11.14 33.66 -11.92
C LEU A 491 -10.72 35.03 -12.49
N PRO A 492 -10.26 35.97 -11.65
CA PRO A 492 -9.67 37.20 -12.13
C PRO A 492 -8.31 36.93 -12.81
N ASP A 493 -7.90 37.78 -13.75
CA ASP A 493 -6.52 37.80 -14.23
C ASP A 493 -5.56 38.26 -13.11
N PRO A 494 -4.37 37.65 -12.97
CA PRO A 494 -3.77 36.61 -13.81
C PRO A 494 -4.16 35.17 -13.41
N GLY A 495 -5.00 34.98 -12.40
CA GLY A 495 -5.34 33.68 -11.82
C GLY A 495 -6.00 32.70 -12.80
N GLN A 496 -6.74 33.18 -13.80
CA GLN A 496 -7.23 32.35 -14.90
C GLN A 496 -6.09 31.63 -15.65
N GLU A 497 -5.05 32.36 -16.04
CA GLU A 497 -3.92 31.82 -16.80
C GLU A 497 -3.06 30.87 -15.96
N PHE A 498 -2.80 31.23 -14.70
CA PHE A 498 -2.03 30.40 -13.77
C PHE A 498 -2.76 29.09 -13.42
N MET A 499 -4.08 29.12 -13.20
CA MET A 499 -4.87 27.92 -12.95
C MET A 499 -4.91 26.99 -14.17
N GLN A 500 -5.01 27.53 -15.40
CA GLN A 500 -4.95 26.72 -16.62
C GLN A 500 -3.63 25.96 -16.74
N GLN A 501 -2.52 26.63 -16.46
CA GLN A 501 -1.18 26.06 -16.61
C GLN A 501 -0.90 25.00 -15.52
N ALA A 502 -1.25 25.29 -14.26
CA ALA A 502 -1.15 24.30 -13.18
C ALA A 502 -2.01 23.06 -13.44
N LEU A 503 -3.26 23.25 -13.88
CA LEU A 503 -4.17 22.14 -14.19
C LEU A 503 -3.66 21.30 -15.37
N ALA A 504 -3.07 21.93 -16.40
CA ALA A 504 -2.48 21.21 -17.52
C ALA A 504 -1.30 20.32 -17.08
N ILE A 505 -0.38 20.85 -16.27
CA ILE A 505 0.76 20.11 -15.72
C ILE A 505 0.28 18.93 -14.88
N GLU A 506 -0.57 19.18 -13.88
CA GLU A 506 -0.98 18.13 -12.93
C GLU A 506 -1.92 17.10 -13.57
N SER A 507 -2.76 17.49 -14.53
CA SER A 507 -3.56 16.52 -15.31
C SER A 507 -2.66 15.63 -16.18
N SER A 508 -1.65 16.19 -16.85
CA SER A 508 -0.69 15.42 -17.64
C SER A 508 0.10 14.44 -16.76
N ARG A 509 0.59 14.91 -15.60
CA ARG A 509 1.25 14.07 -14.59
C ARG A 509 0.34 12.93 -14.12
N PHE A 510 -0.92 13.23 -13.80
CA PHE A 510 -1.91 12.23 -13.39
C PHE A 510 -2.15 11.17 -14.49
N SER A 511 -2.40 11.60 -15.74
CA SER A 511 -2.57 10.69 -16.87
C SER A 511 -1.33 9.82 -17.13
N MET A 512 -0.13 10.37 -16.98
CA MET A 512 1.12 9.60 -17.09
C MET A 512 1.21 8.54 -15.97
N LYS A 513 1.00 8.92 -14.70
CA LYS A 513 1.08 7.95 -13.58
C LYS A 513 0.08 6.80 -13.73
N CYS A 514 -1.13 7.04 -14.24
CA CYS A 514 -2.15 6.00 -14.47
C CYS A 514 -1.90 5.12 -15.72
N GLY A 515 -1.10 5.60 -16.68
CA GLY A 515 -0.81 4.90 -17.94
C GLY A 515 0.48 4.05 -17.93
N VAL A 516 1.29 4.14 -16.88
CA VAL A 516 2.59 3.47 -16.78
C VAL A 516 2.47 2.06 -16.19
N ASN A 517 3.30 1.16 -16.70
CA ASN A 517 3.60 -0.12 -16.08
C ASN A 517 4.85 0.04 -15.20
N ASN A 518 4.65 0.11 -13.88
CA ASN A 518 5.69 0.46 -12.91
C ASN A 518 6.86 -0.53 -12.93
N ALA A 519 6.59 -1.82 -13.13
CA ALA A 519 7.62 -2.86 -13.18
C ALA A 519 8.43 -2.82 -14.49
N TYR A 520 7.79 -2.50 -15.62
CA TYR A 520 8.51 -2.31 -16.89
C TYR A 520 9.42 -1.08 -16.83
N LEU A 521 8.91 0.03 -16.29
CA LEU A 521 9.67 1.27 -16.10
C LEU A 521 10.88 1.06 -15.17
N ALA A 522 10.67 0.39 -14.04
CA ALA A 522 11.75 0.03 -13.12
C ALA A 522 12.85 -0.84 -13.77
N MET A 523 12.50 -1.65 -14.77
CA MET A 523 13.48 -2.46 -15.51
C MET A 523 14.19 -1.64 -16.60
N HIS A 524 13.47 -0.78 -17.31
CA HIS A 524 14.03 0.21 -18.25
C HIS A 524 15.15 1.03 -17.60
N GLU A 525 14.91 1.50 -16.37
CA GLU A 525 15.87 2.30 -15.61
C GLU A 525 17.06 1.52 -15.12
N ARG A 526 16.92 0.25 -14.70
CA ARG A 526 18.09 -0.57 -14.34
C ARG A 526 19.06 -0.67 -15.52
N PHE A 527 18.56 -0.81 -16.74
CA PHE A 527 19.38 -0.79 -17.95
C PHE A 527 19.92 0.60 -18.28
N ALA A 528 19.10 1.65 -18.19
CA ALA A 528 19.55 3.02 -18.40
C ALA A 528 20.66 3.43 -17.41
N GLN A 529 20.53 3.06 -16.13
CA GLN A 529 21.48 3.36 -15.06
C GLN A 529 22.85 2.72 -15.31
N VAL A 530 22.92 1.53 -15.92
CA VAL A 530 24.20 0.91 -16.30
C VAL A 530 24.93 1.78 -17.33
N SER A 531 24.23 2.24 -18.37
CA SER A 531 24.79 3.14 -19.38
C SER A 531 25.15 4.53 -18.80
N ILE A 532 24.30 5.05 -17.93
CA ILE A 532 24.49 6.33 -17.23
C ILE A 532 25.71 6.28 -16.29
N ASN A 533 25.89 5.20 -15.52
CA ASN A 533 27.04 5.06 -14.64
C ASN A 533 28.35 4.99 -15.43
N GLN A 534 28.38 4.30 -16.58
CA GLN A 534 29.52 4.32 -17.51
C GLN A 534 29.86 5.73 -18.01
N ILE A 535 28.85 6.60 -18.20
CA ILE A 535 29.04 8.00 -18.57
C ILE A 535 29.53 8.85 -17.38
N LEU A 536 29.09 8.56 -16.15
CA LEU A 536 29.47 9.29 -14.94
C LEU A 536 30.84 8.87 -14.37
N ASP A 537 31.31 7.67 -14.68
CA ASP A 537 32.63 7.14 -14.29
C ASP A 537 33.80 7.75 -15.12
N VAL A 538 33.50 8.51 -16.18
CA VAL A 538 34.55 9.25 -16.93
C VAL A 538 35.02 10.48 -16.15
N SER A 539 36.24 10.97 -16.45
CA SER A 539 36.74 12.17 -15.79
C SER A 539 35.94 13.42 -16.15
N ASP A 540 35.88 14.39 -15.23
CA ASP A 540 35.21 15.68 -15.44
C ASP A 540 35.71 16.42 -16.70
N GLU A 541 36.97 16.21 -17.09
CA GLU A 541 37.55 16.74 -18.32
C GLU A 541 36.94 16.13 -19.59
N VAL A 542 36.74 14.80 -19.62
CA VAL A 542 36.03 14.11 -20.70
C VAL A 542 34.56 14.54 -20.71
N LEU A 543 33.91 14.56 -19.55
CA LEU A 543 32.50 14.93 -19.42
C LEU A 543 32.23 16.37 -19.91
N ARG A 544 33.12 17.33 -19.60
CA ARG A 544 33.02 18.72 -20.10
C ARG A 544 33.11 18.85 -21.62
N GLN A 545 33.67 17.86 -22.32
CA GLN A 545 33.84 17.84 -23.77
C GLN A 545 32.81 16.96 -24.50
N THR A 546 32.14 16.05 -23.82
CA THR A 546 31.06 15.21 -24.39
C THR A 546 29.83 16.06 -24.72
N TYR A 547 29.23 15.83 -25.89
CA TYR A 547 27.98 16.49 -26.30
C TYR A 547 26.77 15.75 -25.72
N PHE A 548 25.87 16.51 -25.11
CA PHE A 548 24.57 16.05 -24.61
C PHE A 548 23.43 16.83 -25.27
N THR A 549 22.23 16.24 -25.21
CA THR A 549 20.95 16.85 -25.56
C THR A 549 19.91 16.46 -24.52
N ILE A 550 18.82 17.22 -24.40
CA ILE A 550 17.62 16.76 -23.69
C ILE A 550 17.12 15.46 -24.35
N ASN A 551 16.76 14.48 -23.52
CA ASN A 551 16.08 13.26 -23.91
C ASN A 551 14.72 13.57 -24.56
N GLU A 552 14.47 13.08 -25.77
CA GLU A 552 13.24 13.33 -26.54
C GLU A 552 11.96 12.85 -25.83
N GLN A 553 12.07 11.96 -24.83
CA GLN A 553 10.96 11.50 -23.99
C GLN A 553 10.63 12.45 -22.82
N ALA A 554 11.45 13.47 -22.56
CA ALA A 554 11.24 14.43 -21.50
C ALA A 554 10.40 15.62 -21.99
N ILE A 555 9.25 15.85 -21.35
CA ILE A 555 8.28 16.89 -21.74
C ILE A 555 8.49 18.11 -20.84
N LEU A 556 9.12 19.15 -21.37
CA LEU A 556 9.25 20.42 -20.64
C LEU A 556 7.95 21.21 -20.71
N LEU A 557 7.31 21.44 -19.56
CA LEU A 557 6.15 22.31 -19.41
C LEU A 557 6.57 23.57 -18.64
N SER A 558 6.56 24.73 -19.28
CA SER A 558 6.79 26.04 -18.65
C SER A 558 5.48 26.79 -18.41
N THR A 559 5.48 27.67 -17.41
CA THR A 559 4.39 28.60 -17.13
C THR A 559 4.81 30.00 -17.58
N LYS A 560 3.88 30.86 -17.99
CA LYS A 560 4.25 32.21 -18.48
C LYS A 560 4.83 33.14 -17.39
N GLN A 561 4.76 32.73 -16.13
CA GLN A 561 5.54 33.36 -15.06
C GLN A 561 7.06 33.30 -15.33
N ASP A 562 7.55 32.24 -15.99
CA ASP A 562 8.97 32.04 -16.32
C ASP A 562 9.54 33.20 -17.17
N GLU A 563 8.86 33.56 -18.27
CA GLU A 563 9.36 34.55 -19.22
C GLU A 563 9.43 35.96 -18.62
N PHE A 564 8.44 36.35 -17.81
CA PHE A 564 8.37 37.70 -17.23
C PHE A 564 9.53 37.97 -16.27
N LEU A 565 9.88 36.98 -15.43
CA LEU A 565 10.95 37.11 -14.45
C LEU A 565 12.34 37.00 -15.08
N LEU A 566 12.54 36.09 -16.05
CA LEU A 566 13.79 36.01 -16.82
C LEU A 566 14.07 37.28 -17.64
N TYR A 567 13.03 37.88 -18.23
CA TYR A 567 13.18 39.11 -19.02
C TYR A 567 13.52 40.33 -18.13
N GLN A 568 13.00 40.40 -16.90
CA GLN A 568 13.42 41.42 -15.93
C GLN A 568 14.83 41.17 -15.38
N ALA A 569 15.24 39.91 -15.15
CA ALA A 569 16.59 39.60 -14.69
C ALA A 569 17.67 40.09 -15.67
N GLY A 570 17.41 40.00 -16.98
CA GLY A 570 18.29 40.55 -18.02
C GLY A 570 18.40 42.08 -18.06
N ALA A 571 17.54 42.81 -17.33
CA ALA A 571 17.53 44.27 -17.24
C ALA A 571 18.18 44.82 -15.95
N GLY A 572 18.65 43.94 -15.06
CA GLY A 572 19.25 44.26 -13.77
C GLY A 572 18.26 44.09 -12.61
N LEU A 573 18.59 43.17 -11.70
CA LEU A 573 17.77 42.86 -10.53
C LEU A 573 17.93 43.92 -9.42
N THR A 574 16.81 44.35 -8.84
CA THR A 574 16.77 45.13 -7.60
C THR A 574 16.54 44.22 -6.40
N GLU A 575 16.83 44.72 -5.21
CA GLU A 575 16.62 43.98 -3.95
C GLU A 575 15.13 43.58 -3.79
N ASP A 576 14.20 44.50 -4.10
CA ASP A 576 12.75 44.23 -4.12
C ASP A 576 12.34 43.14 -5.12
N THR A 577 12.96 43.08 -6.31
CA THR A 577 12.59 42.06 -7.32
C THR A 577 13.12 40.68 -6.93
N LEU A 578 14.28 40.60 -6.28
CA LEU A 578 14.78 39.37 -5.69
C LEU A 578 13.91 38.90 -4.52
N GLU A 579 13.47 39.79 -3.63
CA GLU A 579 12.59 39.39 -2.52
C GLU A 579 11.22 38.90 -3.01
N HIS A 580 10.62 39.55 -4.02
CA HIS A 580 9.38 39.07 -4.66
C HIS A 580 9.57 37.72 -5.38
N PHE A 581 10.67 37.56 -6.10
CA PHE A 581 11.05 36.31 -6.77
C PHE A 581 11.24 35.14 -5.79
N MET A 582 11.68 35.43 -4.57
CA MET A 582 11.98 34.41 -3.54
C MET A 582 10.76 34.03 -2.66
N GLN A 583 9.67 34.81 -2.65
CA GLN A 583 8.48 34.49 -1.84
C GLN A 583 7.54 33.46 -2.48
N TRP A 584 7.50 33.35 -3.81
CA TRP A 584 6.62 32.40 -4.52
C TRP A 584 7.25 31.01 -4.67
N TYR A 585 7.30 30.25 -3.57
CA TYR A 585 7.81 28.88 -3.57
C TYR A 585 6.94 27.89 -4.38
N GLY A 586 7.51 27.44 -5.50
CA GLY A 586 7.03 26.38 -6.38
C GLY A 586 7.54 26.60 -7.80
N SER A 587 8.12 25.59 -8.46
CA SER A 587 8.75 25.81 -9.77
C SER A 587 7.76 26.14 -10.88
N GLN A 588 8.12 27.18 -11.63
CA GLN A 588 7.33 27.71 -12.72
C GLN A 588 7.53 26.94 -14.03
N ALA A 589 8.56 26.07 -14.12
CA ALA A 589 8.65 25.02 -15.13
C ALA A 589 8.78 23.63 -14.50
N VAL A 590 8.27 22.62 -15.20
CA VAL A 590 8.28 21.21 -14.78
C VAL A 590 8.66 20.35 -15.98
N LEU A 591 9.76 19.60 -15.87
CA LEU A 591 10.15 18.62 -16.88
C LEU A 591 9.53 17.26 -16.52
N LEU A 592 8.44 16.90 -17.21
CA LEU A 592 7.81 15.60 -17.01
C LEU A 592 8.59 14.51 -17.73
N MET A 593 9.18 13.58 -16.98
CA MET A 593 9.72 12.33 -17.52
C MET A 593 9.30 11.16 -16.62
N PRO A 594 8.95 9.99 -17.17
CA PRO A 594 8.91 8.74 -16.40
C PRO A 594 10.29 8.46 -15.80
N SER A 595 10.39 8.36 -14.47
CA SER A 595 11.62 7.99 -13.75
C SER A 595 11.31 7.19 -12.48
N GLY A 596 12.34 6.58 -11.89
CA GLY A 596 12.15 5.35 -11.13
C GLY A 596 11.45 5.44 -9.81
N ASP A 597 11.42 6.61 -9.20
CA ASP A 597 10.69 6.81 -7.95
C ASP A 597 9.17 6.97 -8.15
N HIS A 598 8.67 6.61 -9.34
CA HIS A 598 7.28 6.82 -9.81
C HIS A 598 6.84 8.27 -9.69
N ASP A 599 7.84 9.16 -9.64
CA ASP A 599 7.65 10.58 -9.65
C ASP A 599 8.07 11.11 -11.00
N VAL A 600 7.12 11.82 -11.59
CA VAL A 600 7.35 12.64 -12.75
C VAL A 600 8.15 13.82 -12.22
N GLN A 601 9.48 13.74 -12.30
CA GLN A 601 10.37 14.53 -11.44
C GLN A 601 10.14 16.03 -11.62
N GLU A 602 9.49 16.64 -10.63
CA GLU A 602 9.24 18.07 -10.64
C GLU A 602 10.49 18.81 -10.22
N TYR A 603 11.31 19.15 -11.21
CA TYR A 603 12.43 20.04 -10.99
C TYR A 603 11.92 21.40 -10.52
N GLY A 604 12.46 21.83 -9.38
CA GLY A 604 12.27 23.15 -8.77
C GLY A 604 12.89 24.25 -9.64
N LEU A 605 13.86 24.97 -9.06
CA LEU A 605 15.13 25.13 -9.77
C LEU A 605 15.10 25.97 -11.06
N PHE A 606 14.94 27.28 -10.86
CA PHE A 606 15.45 28.33 -11.78
C PHE A 606 16.82 27.96 -12.40
N MET A 607 17.76 27.50 -11.57
CA MET A 607 19.10 27.07 -12.01
C MET A 607 19.09 25.83 -12.92
N GLU A 608 18.27 24.81 -12.62
CA GLU A 608 18.21 23.61 -13.47
C GLU A 608 17.48 23.91 -14.78
N LEU A 609 16.46 24.77 -14.79
CA LEU A 609 15.84 25.26 -16.03
C LEU A 609 16.85 26.05 -16.88
N MET A 610 17.67 26.93 -16.28
CA MET A 610 18.75 27.64 -16.98
C MET A 610 19.81 26.70 -17.55
N ILE A 611 20.09 25.57 -16.91
CA ILE A 611 20.99 24.52 -17.43
C ILE A 611 20.29 23.80 -18.61
N LEU A 612 19.10 23.24 -18.38
CA LEU A 612 18.39 22.38 -19.33
C LEU A 612 18.04 23.13 -20.62
N THR A 613 17.62 24.39 -20.55
CA THR A 613 17.34 25.20 -21.74
C THR A 613 18.54 25.30 -22.69
N LYS A 614 19.78 25.22 -22.20
CA LYS A 614 21.00 25.18 -23.04
C LYS A 614 21.17 23.87 -23.80
N PHE A 615 20.63 22.77 -23.28
CA PHE A 615 20.66 21.43 -23.88
C PHE A 615 19.43 21.12 -24.76
N THR A 616 18.55 22.10 -25.00
CA THR A 616 17.50 22.03 -26.05
C THR A 616 18.09 21.92 -27.46
N VAL A 617 19.36 22.31 -27.62
CA VAL A 617 20.22 22.00 -28.75
C VAL A 617 21.48 21.27 -28.25
N PRO A 618 22.09 20.40 -29.06
CA PRO A 618 23.34 19.74 -28.71
C PRO A 618 24.46 20.69 -28.24
N THR A 619 24.96 20.47 -27.03
CA THR A 619 26.04 21.27 -26.43
C THR A 619 26.85 20.45 -25.42
N THR A 620 27.96 20.99 -24.91
CA THR A 620 28.80 20.31 -23.91
C THR A 620 28.66 20.93 -22.51
N PRO A 621 28.81 20.15 -21.42
CA PRO A 621 28.75 20.66 -20.06
C PRO A 621 29.76 21.77 -19.77
N GLY A 622 30.96 21.72 -20.35
CA GLY A 622 31.97 22.77 -20.21
C GLY A 622 31.47 24.12 -20.73
N LYS A 623 30.95 24.12 -21.97
CA LYS A 623 30.41 25.33 -22.60
C LYS A 623 29.21 25.90 -21.82
N VAL A 624 28.36 25.04 -21.26
CA VAL A 624 27.21 25.48 -20.43
C VAL A 624 27.68 26.12 -19.12
N CYS A 625 28.70 25.55 -18.45
CA CYS A 625 29.31 26.15 -17.27
C CYS A 625 29.91 27.53 -17.60
N ASP A 626 30.69 27.62 -18.69
CA ASP A 626 31.30 28.89 -19.14
C ASP A 626 30.25 29.97 -19.44
N GLU A 627 29.16 29.63 -20.14
CA GLU A 627 28.07 30.56 -20.46
C GLU A 627 27.30 31.04 -19.21
N LEU A 628 27.03 30.14 -18.25
CA LEU A 628 26.34 30.51 -17.00
C LEU A 628 27.26 31.36 -16.12
N THR A 629 28.52 30.94 -15.93
CA THR A 629 29.53 31.73 -15.22
C THR A 629 29.67 33.12 -15.84
N ALA A 630 29.73 33.25 -17.17
CA ALA A 630 29.78 34.55 -17.84
C ALA A 630 28.49 35.40 -17.67
N PHE A 631 27.33 34.79 -17.41
CA PHE A 631 26.08 35.49 -17.13
C PHE A 631 26.01 36.02 -15.69
N PHE A 632 26.46 35.23 -14.70
CA PHE A 632 26.37 35.61 -13.28
C PHE A 632 27.49 36.57 -12.82
N MET A 633 28.73 36.42 -13.31
CA MET A 633 29.89 37.19 -12.82
C MET A 633 29.88 38.71 -13.07
N PRO A 634 29.25 39.28 -14.12
CA PRO A 634 29.21 40.74 -14.33
C PRO A 634 28.29 41.53 -13.38
N ASN A 635 27.56 40.85 -12.49
CA ASN A 635 26.56 41.47 -11.61
C ASN A 635 27.18 42.09 -10.34
N THR A 636 26.35 42.76 -9.54
CA THR A 636 26.79 43.45 -8.33
C THR A 636 27.25 42.50 -7.22
N GLU A 637 28.12 42.98 -6.34
CA GLU A 637 28.64 42.21 -5.19
C GLU A 637 27.51 41.70 -4.28
N LEU A 638 26.46 42.49 -4.08
CA LEU A 638 25.25 42.11 -3.34
C LEU A 638 24.54 40.90 -3.96
N PHE A 639 24.39 40.88 -5.29
CA PHE A 639 23.79 39.77 -6.01
C PHE A 639 24.64 38.50 -5.93
N ILE A 640 25.97 38.62 -6.03
CA ILE A 640 26.90 37.50 -5.83
C ILE A 640 26.77 36.94 -4.40
N GLN A 641 26.64 37.79 -3.38
CA GLN A 641 26.43 37.35 -1.98
C GLN A 641 25.09 36.60 -1.80
N GLN A 642 24.00 37.09 -2.38
CA GLN A 642 22.69 36.44 -2.31
C GLN A 642 22.66 35.10 -3.09
N MET A 643 23.27 35.04 -4.27
CA MET A 643 23.40 33.80 -5.04
C MET A 643 24.33 32.78 -4.34
N ALA A 644 25.41 33.24 -3.69
CA ALA A 644 26.26 32.37 -2.89
C ALA A 644 25.47 31.73 -1.73
N TYR A 645 24.66 32.52 -1.02
CA TYR A 645 23.77 32.01 0.04
C TYR A 645 22.77 30.99 -0.48
N PHE A 646 22.05 31.28 -1.58
CA PHE A 646 21.06 30.37 -2.16
C PHE A 646 21.68 29.04 -2.63
N CYS A 647 22.84 29.10 -3.28
CA CYS A 647 23.60 27.94 -3.73
C CYS A 647 24.38 27.22 -2.62
N MET A 648 24.33 27.72 -1.37
CA MET A 648 25.13 27.25 -0.23
C MET A 648 26.65 27.20 -0.48
N ILE A 649 27.17 28.18 -1.23
CA ILE A 649 28.59 28.38 -1.54
C ILE A 649 29.13 29.68 -0.95
N HIS A 650 30.44 29.86 -0.91
CA HIS A 650 31.10 31.00 -0.27
C HIS A 650 31.20 32.20 -1.23
N PRO A 651 30.73 33.41 -0.86
CA PRO A 651 30.96 34.61 -1.65
C PRO A 651 32.42 35.08 -1.52
N GLY A 652 33.05 35.47 -2.64
CA GLY A 652 34.44 35.95 -2.67
C GLY A 652 35.27 35.30 -3.80
N ASP A 653 36.60 35.36 -3.68
CA ASP A 653 37.56 34.97 -4.74
C ASP A 653 37.40 33.54 -5.29
N VAL A 654 36.77 32.64 -4.53
CA VAL A 654 36.51 31.23 -4.89
C VAL A 654 35.08 30.96 -5.38
N PHE A 655 34.21 31.98 -5.42
CA PHE A 655 32.81 31.85 -5.82
C PHE A 655 32.69 31.24 -7.23
N GLN A 656 33.52 31.67 -8.18
CA GLN A 656 33.54 31.12 -9.54
C GLN A 656 33.84 29.61 -9.54
N GLU A 657 34.87 29.15 -8.83
CA GLU A 657 35.22 27.73 -8.80
C GLU A 657 34.13 26.88 -8.15
N GLN A 658 33.52 27.38 -7.07
CA GLN A 658 32.44 26.68 -6.37
C GLN A 658 31.14 26.64 -7.20
N PHE A 659 30.82 27.72 -7.91
CA PHE A 659 29.69 27.80 -8.83
C PHE A 659 29.86 26.85 -10.02
N ASP A 660 31.04 26.83 -10.66
CA ASP A 660 31.32 25.94 -11.79
C ASP A 660 31.25 24.45 -11.40
N ARG A 661 31.70 24.10 -10.18
CA ARG A 661 31.54 22.76 -9.60
C ARG A 661 30.08 22.42 -9.35
N LEU A 662 29.28 23.35 -8.82
CA LEU A 662 27.84 23.16 -8.60
C LEU A 662 27.10 22.95 -9.93
N MET A 663 27.38 23.76 -10.96
CA MET A 663 26.76 23.59 -12.28
C MET A 663 27.08 22.21 -12.87
N LEU A 664 28.33 21.75 -12.76
CA LEU A 664 28.71 20.42 -13.21
C LEU A 664 28.05 19.29 -12.39
N GLN A 665 27.84 19.48 -11.07
CA GLN A 665 27.08 18.54 -10.23
C GLN A 665 25.60 18.47 -10.63
N LEU A 666 24.95 19.60 -10.92
CA LEU A 666 23.57 19.64 -11.41
C LEU A 666 23.44 18.99 -12.79
N ILE A 667 24.40 19.22 -13.70
CA ILE A 667 24.45 18.51 -15.00
C ILE A 667 24.63 17.00 -14.78
N LYS A 668 25.54 16.58 -13.90
CA LYS A 668 25.71 15.16 -13.53
C LYS A 668 24.44 14.55 -12.94
N LYS A 669 23.68 15.30 -12.13
CA LYS A 669 22.36 14.89 -11.63
C LYS A 669 21.39 14.63 -12.79
N HIS A 670 21.28 15.54 -13.76
CA HIS A 670 20.41 15.34 -14.93
C HIS A 670 20.85 14.19 -15.84
N ILE A 671 22.15 13.92 -15.95
CA ILE A 671 22.67 12.71 -16.61
C ILE A 671 22.28 11.47 -15.79
N SER A 672 22.44 11.53 -14.46
CA SER A 672 22.18 10.39 -13.55
C SER A 672 20.75 9.86 -13.58
N VAL A 673 19.80 10.69 -14.01
CA VAL A 673 18.35 10.40 -14.11
C VAL A 673 17.83 10.42 -15.56
N GLY A 674 18.73 10.38 -16.56
CA GLY A 674 18.37 10.21 -17.97
C GLY A 674 17.75 11.42 -18.68
N VAL A 675 17.80 12.62 -18.07
CA VAL A 675 17.33 13.88 -18.68
C VAL A 675 18.27 14.35 -19.78
N LEU A 676 19.58 14.19 -19.56
CA LEU A 676 20.61 14.51 -20.55
C LEU A 676 21.23 13.22 -21.08
N LEU A 677 21.08 12.98 -22.39
CA LEU A 677 21.67 11.84 -23.09
C LEU A 677 22.85 12.30 -23.95
N PRO A 678 23.97 11.55 -23.98
CA PRO A 678 25.10 11.89 -24.83
C PRO A 678 24.79 11.56 -26.29
N LEU A 679 25.26 12.40 -27.21
CA LEU A 679 25.17 12.12 -28.66
C LEU A 679 26.15 11.04 -29.13
N THR A 680 27.21 10.81 -28.36
CA THR A 680 28.21 9.75 -28.61
C THR A 680 28.58 9.12 -27.28
N VAL A 681 28.44 7.79 -27.18
CA VAL A 681 28.87 7.04 -26.00
C VAL A 681 30.38 7.20 -25.82
N PRO A 682 30.88 7.68 -24.66
CA PRO A 682 32.31 7.78 -24.42
C PRO A 682 32.98 6.40 -24.43
N GLY A 683 33.73 6.08 -25.50
CA GLY A 683 34.46 4.81 -25.63
C GLY A 683 33.91 3.79 -26.63
N ALA A 684 33.00 4.19 -27.53
CA ALA A 684 32.63 3.40 -28.72
C ALA A 684 33.61 3.59 -29.89
#